data_AF-A0A399I9Y7-F1
#
_entry.id   AF-A0A399I9Y7-F1
#
_cell.length_a   1.000
_cell.length_b   1.000
_cell.length_c   1.000
_cell.angle_alpha   90.00
_cell.angle_beta   90.00
_cell.angle_gamma   90.00
#
_symmetry.space_group_name_H-M   'P 1'
#
loop_
_entity.id
_entity.type
_entity.pdbx_description
1 polymer ?
#
loop_
_entity_poly.entity_id
_entity_poly.type
_entity_poly.pdbx_seq_one_letter_code
_entity_poly.pdbx_strand_id
1 'polypeptide(L)'
;MADTTGQTPSPIISDLLHNGHEFSFPQVMRLARTVLGSGGEYELPEIPWQERVRVRPDLSFAFPAADVARIEQDGSDLQVTATFLGLYGSSSPLPAFYTEDLMDEASNDSSVSRDFLDILHQRLYQLYFACWSKYRIFIRMEEEKNLLDRERLFCLIGLGEKELRDSVPDAWSLVRYAGLLTQFPRSAEGLQTLLRDSLGVSRLEVEQCVLRKVPIPVDQRMSLGISGMRLGVDTVLGSEIADRMGKFRILVGPLKKKEFDSFLPGTPQHNKLLGLIRLYVLDPFDFDLKVTLAAGEARPITLGDAAGPRLGWNTWCFSGETLGAVSTIFSPAHSKAKAPAPAEDECDDTPESTEPPTLLDYYKKELALLRDLANDYIKIHPDMAPLVSGHMADSGVERLLEGTAFLNAHLRMKIEDDFPEVIHNVIHAIQPNYLRPIPATTIIAFTPKANCTEPHLIPVGTELKSIPVDGTECRFTTSYPVEIHPLALTNASFAQPPGKPAAITLNLKLTGCALKDWQLNSLRLFLAGEHKDALNLYLVLMRYLKRIVIAPAQGGQPVILGAEQLKAVGFEDTDLLFPNDASGSTSQQVLHEYFIQPDKFLFIDLHGWEKWRERGDGTEFEIRFELDMLPFALHQVSKADFTLFATPAVNLFRHQAEPITIKESIARYPILPFGGNNRHYAVHSIKGVTGLVDKISEKIQFISSQCNPQSSLAPVFQVTRSRSHAHEGVDTFVSVEAPPKFKLQNMGLYVDLLCSNGNLPEKLQAGDICKNTDNSPEIAGFANCKPVKRSAQVNPRNGCLWMLYSLCNLNLASFDAKSLRAVLDTASQAYDSDYMTTKNHSDRIKGLTELQIKAIDRVYGKSMLRGWEIRFVLNHESFDSPGEQYLFGALLEHFLSGFATQSSFTKTTAEVLQDGKKYEWPMKMGRRALV
;
A
#
# COMPACT_ATOMS: atom_id res chain seq x y z
N MET A 1 36.70 -5.74 -21.16
CA MET A 1 37.81 -6.56 -20.65
C MET A 1 37.68 -7.95 -21.24
N ALA A 2 38.74 -8.50 -21.82
CA ALA A 2 38.73 -9.84 -22.42
C ALA A 2 38.55 -10.92 -21.34
N ASP A 3 37.75 -11.95 -21.63
CA ASP A 3 37.64 -13.15 -20.81
C ASP A 3 38.96 -13.97 -20.88
N THR A 4 39.26 -14.64 -19.78
CA THR A 4 40.38 -15.53 -19.50
C THR A 4 40.56 -16.72 -20.46
N THR A 5 39.67 -16.89 -21.44
CA THR A 5 39.72 -17.97 -22.45
C THR A 5 40.52 -17.63 -23.71
N GLY A 6 41.02 -16.39 -23.85
CA GLY A 6 41.95 -16.04 -24.94
C GLY A 6 41.36 -16.11 -26.35
N GLN A 7 40.04 -16.26 -26.49
CA GLN A 7 39.36 -16.04 -27.76
C GLN A 7 39.15 -14.53 -27.93
N THR A 8 39.76 -13.95 -28.97
CA THR A 8 39.28 -12.70 -29.55
C THR A 8 37.78 -12.83 -29.78
N PRO A 9 36.93 -11.82 -29.48
CA PRO A 9 35.52 -11.91 -29.82
C PRO A 9 35.45 -12.17 -31.31
N SER A 10 35.04 -13.39 -31.71
CA SER A 10 34.51 -13.59 -33.05
C SER A 10 33.43 -12.52 -33.20
N PRO A 11 33.32 -11.83 -34.34
CA PRO A 11 32.19 -10.94 -34.50
C PRO A 11 30.98 -11.84 -34.41
N ILE A 12 30.25 -11.80 -33.30
CA ILE A 12 29.06 -12.61 -33.01
C ILE A 12 28.07 -12.56 -34.19
N ILE A 13 28.11 -11.44 -34.93
CA ILE A 13 27.42 -11.20 -36.20
C ILE A 13 27.84 -12.20 -37.29
N SER A 14 29.14 -12.44 -37.48
CA SER A 14 29.64 -13.41 -38.45
C SER A 14 29.19 -14.83 -38.12
N ASP A 15 29.18 -15.22 -36.85
CA ASP A 15 28.68 -16.54 -36.43
C ASP A 15 27.15 -16.64 -36.64
N LEU A 16 26.40 -15.57 -36.36
CA LEU A 16 24.96 -15.50 -36.66
C LEU A 16 24.65 -15.61 -38.15
N LEU A 17 25.45 -14.97 -39.01
CA LEU A 17 25.24 -15.00 -40.47
C LEU A 17 25.60 -16.36 -41.08
N HIS A 18 26.64 -17.03 -40.59
CA HIS A 18 27.09 -18.33 -41.13
C HIS A 18 26.31 -19.51 -40.53
N ASN A 19 26.01 -19.49 -39.23
CA ASN A 19 25.42 -20.60 -38.49
C ASN A 19 24.05 -20.25 -37.88
N GLY A 20 23.27 -19.37 -38.51
CA GLY A 20 21.98 -18.89 -37.98
C GLY A 20 20.98 -19.98 -37.59
N HIS A 21 21.05 -21.16 -38.23
CA HIS A 21 20.21 -22.32 -37.95
C HIS A 21 20.55 -23.06 -36.64
N GLU A 22 21.72 -22.83 -36.06
CA GLU A 22 22.10 -23.39 -34.75
C GLU A 22 21.49 -22.61 -33.58
N PHE A 23 20.99 -21.40 -33.85
CA PHE A 23 20.43 -20.50 -32.85
C PHE A 23 18.91 -20.60 -32.78
N SER A 24 18.36 -20.57 -31.56
CA SER A 24 16.93 -20.36 -31.37
C SER A 24 16.54 -18.92 -31.72
N PHE A 25 15.31 -18.71 -32.19
CA PHE A 25 14.84 -17.37 -32.56
C PHE A 25 14.98 -16.33 -31.44
N PRO A 26 14.62 -16.62 -30.16
CA PRO A 26 14.84 -15.65 -29.08
C PRO A 26 16.31 -15.31 -28.84
N GLN A 27 17.22 -16.25 -29.08
CA GLN A 27 18.66 -16.02 -28.94
C GLN A 27 19.16 -15.10 -30.05
N VAL A 28 18.70 -15.29 -31.30
CA VAL A 28 19.00 -14.37 -32.41
C VAL A 28 18.53 -12.96 -32.09
N MET A 29 17.29 -12.79 -31.61
CA MET A 29 16.75 -11.48 -31.24
C MET A 29 17.52 -10.80 -30.10
N ARG A 30 17.97 -11.56 -29.08
CA ARG A 30 18.81 -11.02 -28.00
C ARG A 30 20.16 -10.53 -28.52
N LEU A 31 20.83 -11.31 -29.36
CA LEU A 31 22.12 -10.93 -29.93
C LEU A 31 21.98 -9.76 -30.90
N ALA A 32 20.91 -9.74 -31.71
CA ALA A 32 20.56 -8.61 -32.57
C ALA A 32 20.36 -7.32 -31.78
N ARG A 33 19.67 -7.37 -30.63
CA ARG A 33 19.55 -6.22 -29.72
C ARG A 33 20.91 -5.71 -29.23
N THR A 34 21.80 -6.60 -28.81
CA THR A 34 23.14 -6.19 -28.34
C THR A 34 23.95 -5.55 -29.46
N VAL A 35 23.90 -6.10 -30.67
CA VAL A 35 24.66 -5.60 -31.82
C VAL A 35 24.10 -4.28 -32.35
N LEU A 36 22.78 -4.21 -32.56
CA LEU A 36 22.12 -3.08 -33.20
C LEU A 36 21.84 -1.93 -32.22
N GLY A 37 21.67 -2.24 -30.93
CA GLY A 37 21.41 -1.28 -29.85
C GLY A 37 22.66 -0.69 -29.19
N SER A 38 23.87 -1.04 -29.64
CA SER A 38 25.15 -0.48 -29.12
C SER A 38 25.49 0.91 -29.69
N GLY A 39 24.59 1.54 -30.45
CA GLY A 39 24.79 2.90 -30.97
C GLY A 39 24.28 3.95 -29.98
N GLY A 40 25.18 4.50 -29.14
CA GLY A 40 25.13 5.88 -28.64
C GLY A 40 24.19 6.25 -27.48
N GLU A 41 24.76 6.55 -26.31
CA GLU A 41 24.10 7.30 -25.23
C GLU A 41 23.78 8.78 -25.58
N TYR A 42 24.08 9.27 -26.78
CA TYR A 42 23.80 10.66 -27.15
C TYR A 42 23.56 10.84 -28.66
N GLU A 43 22.44 11.52 -28.98
CA GLU A 43 22.12 12.26 -30.20
C GLU A 43 21.73 11.50 -31.49
N LEU A 44 20.44 11.14 -31.60
CA LEU A 44 19.45 11.47 -32.67
C LEU A 44 18.18 10.61 -32.45
N PRO A 45 16.99 10.90 -33.03
CA PRO A 45 15.78 10.16 -32.70
C PRO A 45 15.89 8.73 -33.26
N GLU A 46 16.37 7.83 -32.43
CA GLU A 46 16.72 6.45 -32.78
C GLU A 46 15.49 5.64 -33.14
N ILE A 47 15.47 5.17 -34.39
CA ILE A 47 14.60 4.07 -34.81
C ILE A 47 14.85 2.90 -33.85
N PRO A 48 13.82 2.38 -33.14
CA PRO A 48 13.97 1.26 -32.23
C PRO A 48 14.67 0.08 -32.92
N TRP A 49 15.61 -0.59 -32.26
CA TRP A 49 16.35 -1.71 -32.86
C TRP A 49 15.44 -2.83 -33.42
N GLN A 50 14.22 -2.94 -32.90
CA GLN A 50 13.20 -3.88 -33.38
C GLN A 50 12.74 -3.58 -34.82
N GLU A 51 12.79 -2.32 -35.25
CA GLU A 51 12.45 -1.89 -36.62
C GLU A 51 13.59 -2.16 -37.61
N ARG A 52 14.82 -2.34 -37.11
CA ARG A 52 16.02 -2.72 -37.88
C ARG A 52 16.19 -4.23 -38.06
N VAL A 53 15.30 -5.03 -37.46
CA VAL A 53 15.27 -6.48 -37.63
C VAL A 53 13.99 -6.86 -38.36
N ARG A 54 14.10 -7.28 -39.62
CA ARG A 54 12.99 -7.79 -40.42
C ARG A 54 12.88 -9.30 -40.26
N VAL A 55 11.73 -9.79 -39.86
CA VAL A 55 11.48 -11.23 -39.67
C VAL A 55 10.41 -11.69 -40.65
N ARG A 56 10.72 -12.71 -41.44
CA ARG A 56 9.78 -13.33 -42.37
C ARG A 56 9.70 -14.85 -42.19
N PRO A 57 8.54 -15.48 -42.45
CA PRO A 57 8.44 -16.93 -42.54
C PRO A 57 9.27 -17.52 -43.68
N ASP A 58 9.74 -18.76 -43.49
CA ASP A 58 10.38 -19.56 -44.53
C ASP A 58 9.35 -20.06 -45.55
N LEU A 59 9.67 -19.86 -46.82
CA LEU A 59 8.80 -20.27 -47.93
C LEU A 59 9.18 -21.69 -48.36
N SER A 60 8.74 -22.68 -47.59
CA SER A 60 9.07 -24.08 -47.81
C SER A 60 8.03 -25.02 -47.20
N PHE A 61 7.81 -26.17 -47.85
CA PHE A 61 7.07 -27.31 -47.27
C PHE A 61 7.97 -28.27 -46.48
N ALA A 62 9.28 -28.02 -46.45
CA ALA A 62 10.20 -28.86 -45.71
C ALA A 62 9.90 -28.80 -44.21
N PHE A 63 10.04 -29.96 -43.54
CA PHE A 63 10.01 -30.00 -42.09
C PHE A 63 11.22 -29.21 -41.54
N PRO A 64 10.98 -28.20 -40.71
CA PRO A 64 12.07 -27.37 -40.20
C PRO A 64 12.89 -28.15 -39.18
N ALA A 65 14.21 -28.10 -39.32
CA ALA A 65 15.15 -28.67 -38.34
C ALA A 65 15.47 -27.72 -37.17
N ALA A 66 15.21 -26.42 -37.36
CA ALA A 66 15.49 -25.36 -36.41
C ALA A 66 14.46 -24.23 -36.53
N ASP A 67 14.37 -23.38 -35.51
CA ASP A 67 13.47 -22.22 -35.45
C ASP A 67 13.82 -21.14 -36.50
N VAL A 68 15.09 -21.05 -36.88
CA VAL A 68 15.62 -20.08 -37.84
C VAL A 68 16.25 -20.83 -39.00
N ALA A 69 15.86 -20.51 -40.23
CA ALA A 69 16.42 -21.13 -41.43
C ALA A 69 17.73 -20.45 -41.85
N ARG A 70 17.74 -19.11 -41.87
CA ARG A 70 18.89 -18.28 -42.26
C ARG A 70 18.75 -16.85 -41.76
N ILE A 71 19.88 -16.17 -41.64
CA ILE A 71 19.96 -14.75 -41.30
C ILE A 71 20.80 -14.07 -42.39
N GLU A 72 20.26 -13.01 -42.97
CA GLU A 72 20.88 -12.22 -44.02
C GLU A 72 21.07 -10.79 -43.50
N GLN A 73 22.15 -10.12 -43.89
CA GLN A 73 22.39 -8.72 -43.53
C GLN A 73 22.18 -7.84 -44.76
N ASP A 74 21.28 -6.85 -44.63
CA ASP A 74 21.02 -5.87 -45.67
C ASP A 74 21.46 -4.47 -45.16
N GLY A 75 22.68 -4.08 -45.53
CA GLY A 75 23.31 -2.86 -45.01
C GLY A 75 23.47 -2.88 -43.48
N SER A 76 22.73 -2.00 -42.80
CA SER A 76 22.71 -1.88 -41.33
C SER A 76 21.66 -2.76 -40.64
N ASP A 77 20.83 -3.45 -41.41
CA ASP A 77 19.63 -4.13 -40.93
C ASP A 77 19.77 -5.65 -41.08
N LEU A 78 19.04 -6.39 -40.24
CA LEU A 78 19.09 -7.85 -40.22
C LEU A 78 17.78 -8.42 -40.72
N GLN A 79 17.85 -9.37 -41.66
CA GLN A 79 16.72 -10.13 -42.14
C GLN A 79 16.79 -11.57 -41.60
N VAL A 80 15.83 -11.94 -40.76
CA VAL A 80 15.74 -13.28 -40.14
C VAL A 80 14.63 -14.06 -40.84
N THR A 81 14.96 -15.25 -41.33
CA THR A 81 13.97 -16.19 -41.89
C THR A 81 13.62 -17.23 -40.83
N ALA A 82 12.41 -17.16 -40.26
CA ALA A 82 11.92 -18.05 -39.21
C ALA A 82 11.02 -19.16 -39.78
N THR A 83 10.97 -20.33 -39.15
CA THR A 83 10.27 -21.51 -39.68
C THR A 83 8.92 -21.81 -39.00
N PHE A 84 8.51 -20.98 -38.06
CA PHE A 84 7.33 -21.17 -37.20
C PHE A 84 6.46 -19.91 -37.20
N LEU A 85 5.17 -20.03 -36.88
CA LEU A 85 4.21 -18.89 -36.83
C LEU A 85 4.07 -18.10 -38.15
N GLY A 86 4.19 -18.79 -39.29
CA GLY A 86 3.91 -18.23 -40.61
C GLY A 86 2.44 -18.38 -41.04
N LEU A 87 1.96 -17.47 -41.90
CA LEU A 87 0.70 -17.62 -42.65
C LEU A 87 0.93 -18.33 -43.99
N TYR A 88 2.20 -18.64 -44.30
CA TYR A 88 2.63 -19.44 -45.42
C TYR A 88 3.82 -20.31 -44.96
N GLY A 89 4.12 -21.37 -45.71
CA GLY A 89 5.16 -22.35 -45.36
C GLY A 89 4.61 -23.57 -44.59
N SER A 90 5.52 -24.42 -44.12
CA SER A 90 5.20 -25.75 -43.57
C SER A 90 4.33 -25.74 -42.30
N SER A 91 4.32 -24.63 -41.57
CA SER A 91 3.53 -24.44 -40.35
C SER A 91 2.30 -23.54 -40.53
N SER A 92 1.93 -23.23 -41.78
CA SER A 92 0.81 -22.34 -42.08
C SER A 92 -0.57 -22.93 -41.72
N PRO A 93 -1.47 -22.13 -41.10
CA PRO A 93 -2.87 -22.50 -40.94
C PRO A 93 -3.70 -22.27 -42.21
N LEU A 94 -3.16 -21.56 -43.21
CA LEU A 94 -3.85 -21.33 -44.48
C LEU A 94 -3.76 -22.57 -45.38
N PRO A 95 -4.74 -22.78 -46.28
CA PRO A 95 -4.68 -23.86 -47.25
C PRO A 95 -3.35 -23.89 -48.04
N ALA A 96 -2.85 -25.09 -48.33
CA ALA A 96 -1.55 -25.29 -48.97
C ALA A 96 -1.39 -24.56 -50.31
N PHE A 97 -2.48 -24.37 -51.07
CA PHE A 97 -2.45 -23.67 -52.36
C PHE A 97 -1.92 -22.23 -52.25
N TYR A 98 -2.15 -21.53 -51.13
CA TYR A 98 -1.57 -20.19 -50.93
C TYR A 98 -0.05 -20.23 -50.87
N THR A 99 0.53 -21.28 -50.28
CA THR A 99 1.99 -21.43 -50.23
C THR A 99 2.53 -21.85 -51.59
N GLU A 100 1.81 -22.68 -52.34
CA GLU A 100 2.14 -23.04 -53.72
C GLU A 100 2.14 -21.80 -54.63
N ASP A 101 1.09 -20.97 -54.57
CA ASP A 101 1.00 -19.71 -55.33
C ASP A 101 2.16 -18.76 -55.01
N LEU A 102 2.55 -18.64 -53.73
CA LEU A 102 3.69 -17.83 -53.31
C LEU A 102 5.04 -18.41 -53.79
N MET A 103 5.17 -19.73 -53.87
CA MET A 103 6.35 -20.39 -54.44
C MET A 103 6.44 -20.17 -55.96
N ASP A 104 5.32 -20.24 -56.65
CA ASP A 104 5.22 -19.93 -58.08
C ASP A 104 5.53 -18.45 -58.34
N GLU A 105 5.02 -17.55 -57.50
CA GLU A 105 5.33 -16.11 -57.55
C GLU A 105 6.84 -15.85 -57.35
N ALA A 106 7.43 -16.48 -56.32
CA ALA A 106 8.86 -16.39 -56.04
C ALA A 106 9.72 -16.98 -57.16
N SER A 107 9.25 -18.01 -57.86
CA SER A 107 9.95 -18.58 -59.02
C SER A 107 9.98 -17.65 -60.24
N ASN A 108 9.03 -16.69 -60.30
CA ASN A 108 8.95 -15.64 -61.31
C ASN A 108 9.62 -14.33 -60.85
N ASP A 109 10.49 -14.39 -59.83
CA ASP A 109 11.16 -13.24 -59.21
C ASP A 109 10.19 -12.14 -58.71
N SER A 110 8.97 -12.51 -58.34
CA SER A 110 7.96 -11.62 -57.74
C SER A 110 7.71 -11.99 -56.27
N SER A 111 7.46 -10.98 -55.43
CA SER A 111 7.21 -11.16 -53.98
C SER A 111 6.07 -10.30 -53.45
N VAL A 112 5.21 -9.78 -54.33
CA VAL A 112 4.16 -8.81 -54.00
C VAL A 112 3.21 -9.36 -52.94
N SER A 113 2.66 -10.56 -53.15
CA SER A 113 1.70 -11.16 -52.20
C SER A 113 2.39 -11.58 -50.89
N ARG A 114 3.66 -11.98 -50.99
CA ARG A 114 4.49 -12.38 -49.83
C ARG A 114 4.78 -11.19 -48.93
N ASP A 115 5.26 -10.09 -49.52
CA ASP A 115 5.65 -8.88 -48.79
C ASP A 115 4.43 -8.21 -48.13
N PHE A 116 3.24 -8.38 -48.71
CA PHE A 116 1.99 -7.95 -48.08
C PHE A 116 1.68 -8.75 -46.80
N LEU A 117 1.81 -10.08 -46.83
CA LEU A 117 1.61 -10.91 -45.63
C LEU A 117 2.67 -10.60 -44.57
N ASP A 118 3.90 -10.31 -44.98
CA ASP A 118 5.02 -9.99 -44.09
C ASP A 118 4.77 -8.72 -43.25
N ILE A 119 3.88 -7.80 -43.67
CA ILE A 119 3.40 -6.67 -42.85
C ILE A 119 2.84 -7.18 -41.51
N LEU A 120 2.05 -8.24 -41.55
CA LEU A 120 1.41 -8.83 -40.37
C LEU A 120 2.44 -9.64 -39.54
N HIS A 121 3.29 -10.40 -40.22
CA HIS A 121 4.32 -11.23 -39.57
C HIS A 121 5.34 -10.40 -38.82
N GLN A 122 5.80 -9.30 -39.40
CA GLN A 122 6.81 -8.43 -38.82
C GLN A 122 6.41 -8.03 -37.39
N ARG A 123 5.17 -7.59 -37.20
CA ARG A 123 4.68 -7.21 -35.88
C ARG A 123 4.45 -8.42 -34.96
N LEU A 124 3.96 -9.54 -35.50
CA LEU A 124 3.70 -10.76 -34.74
C LEU A 124 4.98 -11.33 -34.09
N TYR A 125 6.09 -11.41 -34.83
CA TYR A 125 7.36 -11.92 -34.31
C TYR A 125 7.96 -10.98 -33.24
N GLN A 126 7.84 -9.67 -33.40
CA GLN A 126 8.23 -8.70 -32.38
C GLN A 126 7.43 -8.91 -31.08
N LEU A 127 6.11 -9.08 -31.18
CA LEU A 127 5.24 -9.33 -30.02
C LEU A 127 5.53 -10.70 -29.39
N TYR A 128 5.86 -11.72 -30.18
CA TYR A 128 6.30 -13.02 -29.68
C TYR A 128 7.56 -12.90 -28.83
N PHE A 129 8.58 -12.18 -29.31
CA PHE A 129 9.81 -11.95 -28.54
C PHE A 129 9.53 -11.15 -27.25
N ALA A 130 8.67 -10.14 -27.31
CA ALA A 130 8.24 -9.38 -26.14
C ALA A 130 7.51 -10.27 -25.10
N CYS A 131 6.62 -11.16 -25.56
CA CYS A 131 5.97 -12.16 -24.69
C CYS A 131 6.99 -13.11 -24.04
N TRP A 132 7.98 -13.56 -24.81
CA TRP A 132 9.05 -14.42 -24.31
C TRP A 132 9.90 -13.70 -23.26
N SER A 133 10.23 -12.42 -23.47
CA SER A 133 11.01 -11.64 -22.49
C SER A 133 10.22 -11.33 -21.22
N LYS A 134 8.89 -11.12 -21.32
CA LYS A 134 8.04 -10.62 -20.22
C LYS A 134 8.33 -11.26 -18.86
N TYR A 135 8.30 -12.58 -18.77
CA TYR A 135 8.43 -13.30 -17.49
C TYR A 135 9.88 -13.68 -17.11
N ARG A 136 10.86 -13.31 -17.94
CA ARG A 136 12.28 -13.61 -17.71
C ARG A 136 12.98 -12.39 -17.11
N ILE A 137 12.77 -12.20 -15.81
CA ILE A 137 13.23 -11.00 -15.08
C ILE A 137 14.74 -10.74 -15.25
N PHE A 138 15.56 -11.79 -15.32
CA PHE A 138 17.01 -11.67 -15.51
C PHE A 138 17.38 -11.01 -16.85
N ILE A 139 16.61 -11.26 -17.91
CA ILE A 139 16.81 -10.61 -19.23
C ILE A 139 16.34 -9.16 -19.17
N ARG A 140 15.17 -8.94 -18.60
CA ARG A 140 14.59 -7.60 -18.46
C ARG A 140 15.47 -6.66 -17.63
N MET A 141 16.20 -7.22 -16.66
CA MET A 141 17.12 -6.46 -15.82
C MET A 141 18.48 -6.23 -16.45
N GLU A 142 19.16 -7.30 -16.88
CA GLU A 142 20.55 -7.19 -17.31
C GLU A 142 20.68 -6.67 -18.75
N GLU A 143 19.79 -7.11 -19.64
CA GLU A 143 19.88 -6.80 -21.07
C GLU A 143 18.98 -5.63 -21.47
N GLU A 144 17.75 -5.56 -20.93
CA GLU A 144 16.80 -4.48 -21.27
C GLU A 144 16.90 -3.27 -20.35
N LYS A 145 17.55 -3.42 -19.19
CA LYS A 145 17.67 -2.37 -18.15
C LYS A 145 16.32 -1.71 -17.82
N ASN A 146 15.24 -2.50 -17.82
CA ASN A 146 13.90 -1.98 -17.66
C ASN A 146 13.72 -1.32 -16.27
N LEU A 147 13.38 -0.04 -16.24
CA LEU A 147 13.26 0.70 -14.98
C LEU A 147 12.09 0.22 -14.12
N LEU A 148 10.96 -0.16 -14.72
CA LEU A 148 9.76 -0.58 -13.99
C LEU A 148 9.99 -1.88 -13.22
N ASP A 149 10.63 -2.90 -13.82
CA ASP A 149 10.89 -4.14 -13.08
C ASP A 149 11.93 -3.93 -11.96
N ARG A 150 12.84 -2.97 -12.16
CA ARG A 150 13.79 -2.56 -11.13
C ARG A 150 13.08 -1.92 -9.94
N GLU A 151 12.08 -1.07 -10.20
CA GLU A 151 11.22 -0.51 -9.15
C GLU A 151 10.43 -1.59 -8.40
N ARG A 152 9.90 -2.59 -9.13
CA ARG A 152 9.20 -3.75 -8.52
C ARG A 152 10.11 -4.51 -7.55
N LEU A 153 11.37 -4.74 -7.92
CA LEU A 153 12.36 -5.37 -7.02
C LEU A 153 12.69 -4.51 -5.81
N PHE A 154 12.74 -3.19 -5.95
CA PHE A 154 12.93 -2.29 -4.81
C PHE A 154 11.74 -2.30 -3.84
N CYS A 155 10.52 -2.45 -4.37
CA CYS A 155 9.33 -2.61 -3.53
C CYS A 155 9.42 -3.85 -2.62
N LEU A 156 10.13 -4.90 -3.04
CA LEU A 156 10.33 -6.10 -2.21
C LEU A 156 11.07 -5.80 -0.90
N ILE A 157 11.97 -4.81 -0.91
CA ILE A 157 12.82 -4.45 0.24
C ILE A 157 12.35 -3.19 0.96
N GLY A 158 11.18 -2.65 0.62
CA GLY A 158 10.67 -1.42 1.21
C GLY A 158 11.25 -0.15 0.59
N LEU A 159 12.03 -0.22 -0.50
CA LEU A 159 12.64 0.94 -1.16
C LEU A 159 11.92 1.32 -2.47
N GLY A 160 10.63 0.96 -2.58
CA GLY A 160 9.82 1.24 -3.77
C GLY A 160 9.80 2.71 -4.15
N GLU A 161 9.66 3.59 -3.15
CA GLU A 161 9.60 5.04 -3.35
C GLU A 161 10.97 5.63 -3.75
N LYS A 162 10.99 6.43 -4.82
CA LYS A 162 12.24 6.98 -5.40
C LYS A 162 13.00 7.84 -4.39
N GLU A 163 12.32 8.73 -3.69
CA GLU A 163 12.95 9.62 -2.71
C GLU A 163 13.60 8.86 -1.55
N LEU A 164 12.95 7.79 -1.10
CA LEU A 164 13.47 6.94 -0.04
C LEU A 164 14.67 6.11 -0.53
N ARG A 165 14.65 5.67 -1.79
CA ARG A 165 15.74 4.96 -2.45
C ARG A 165 16.97 5.84 -2.64
N ASP A 166 16.79 7.09 -3.04
CA ASP A 166 17.88 8.05 -3.29
C ASP A 166 18.63 8.43 -2.00
N SER A 167 17.96 8.30 -0.84
CA SER A 167 18.61 8.47 0.46
C SER A 167 19.61 7.36 0.81
N VAL A 168 19.57 6.22 0.11
CA VAL A 168 20.38 5.03 0.41
C VAL A 168 21.47 4.86 -0.64
N PRO A 169 22.76 4.96 -0.27
CA PRO A 169 23.86 4.77 -1.21
C PRO A 169 23.92 3.33 -1.70
N ASP A 170 24.10 3.15 -3.02
CA ASP A 170 24.19 1.84 -3.66
C ASP A 170 22.96 0.95 -3.38
N ALA A 171 21.75 1.54 -3.47
CA ALA A 171 20.49 0.85 -3.16
C ALA A 171 20.32 -0.46 -3.95
N TRP A 172 20.80 -0.52 -5.21
CA TRP A 172 20.65 -1.70 -6.06
C TRP A 172 21.31 -2.94 -5.49
N SER A 173 22.49 -2.83 -4.88
CA SER A 173 23.17 -3.98 -4.27
C SER A 173 22.37 -4.57 -3.09
N LEU A 174 21.45 -3.81 -2.51
CA LEU A 174 20.61 -4.24 -1.39
C LEU A 174 19.52 -5.22 -1.77
N VAL A 175 19.11 -5.24 -3.04
CA VAL A 175 18.09 -6.19 -3.55
C VAL A 175 18.55 -7.64 -3.32
N ARG A 176 19.85 -7.90 -3.34
CA ARG A 176 20.44 -9.20 -3.00
C ARG A 176 20.05 -9.69 -1.59
N TYR A 177 19.84 -8.77 -0.66
CA TYR A 177 19.46 -9.08 0.73
C TYR A 177 17.94 -9.09 0.94
N ALA A 178 17.13 -9.13 -0.12
CA ALA A 178 15.67 -9.12 0.00
C ALA A 178 15.14 -10.20 0.95
N GLY A 179 15.70 -11.41 0.89
CA GLY A 179 15.35 -12.50 1.81
C GLY A 179 15.63 -12.21 3.29
N LEU A 180 16.66 -11.41 3.62
CA LEU A 180 16.97 -11.01 5.00
C LEU A 180 16.13 -9.82 5.47
N LEU A 181 15.82 -8.88 4.55
CA LEU A 181 15.06 -7.67 4.85
C LEU A 181 13.55 -7.94 5.03
N THR A 182 13.05 -9.00 4.41
CA THR A 182 11.64 -9.43 4.48
C THR A 182 11.35 -10.41 5.61
N GLN A 183 12.38 -10.91 6.31
CA GLN A 183 12.19 -11.77 7.49
C GLN A 183 11.70 -10.97 8.68
N PHE A 184 10.66 -11.48 9.33
CA PHE A 184 10.17 -10.99 10.62
C PHE A 184 10.15 -12.17 11.61
N PRO A 185 10.83 -12.07 12.77
CA PRO A 185 11.71 -10.98 13.20
C PRO A 185 13.03 -10.88 12.42
N ARG A 186 13.63 -9.68 12.43
CA ARG A 186 14.99 -9.43 11.90
C ARG A 186 16.04 -9.79 12.95
N SER A 187 16.92 -10.74 12.64
CA SER A 187 17.85 -11.34 13.59
C SER A 187 19.22 -10.66 13.62
N ALA A 188 19.94 -10.79 14.75
CA ALA A 188 21.32 -10.30 14.87
C ALA A 188 22.27 -10.99 13.87
N GLU A 189 22.04 -12.27 13.58
CA GLU A 189 22.81 -13.04 12.58
C GLU A 189 22.55 -12.53 11.16
N GLY A 190 21.31 -12.15 10.84
CA GLY A 190 20.97 -11.52 9.57
C GLY A 190 21.68 -10.18 9.39
N LEU A 191 21.71 -9.33 10.44
CA LEU A 191 22.46 -8.08 10.43
C LEU A 191 23.97 -8.34 10.23
N GLN A 192 24.53 -9.30 10.96
CA GLN A 192 25.94 -9.67 10.85
C GLN A 192 26.28 -10.12 9.43
N THR A 193 25.45 -10.96 8.81
CA THR A 193 25.64 -11.47 7.46
C THR A 193 25.60 -10.34 6.42
N LEU A 194 24.60 -9.47 6.52
CA LEU A 194 24.45 -8.30 5.66
C LEU A 194 25.66 -7.36 5.74
N LEU A 195 26.15 -7.07 6.95
CA LEU A 195 27.30 -6.20 7.15
C LEU A 195 28.61 -6.84 6.65
N ARG A 196 28.81 -8.15 6.84
CA ARG A 196 30.00 -8.87 6.36
C ARG A 196 30.13 -8.82 4.84
N ASP A 197 29.06 -9.12 4.12
CA ASP A 197 29.05 -9.13 2.64
C ASP A 197 29.18 -7.70 2.08
N SER A 198 28.34 -6.77 2.55
CA SER A 198 28.27 -5.40 1.99
C SER A 198 29.52 -4.54 2.22
N LEU A 199 30.26 -4.81 3.30
CA LEU A 199 31.48 -4.09 3.67
C LEU A 199 32.76 -4.85 3.29
N GLY A 200 32.66 -6.09 2.82
CA GLY A 200 33.80 -6.94 2.49
C GLY A 200 34.67 -7.33 3.69
N VAL A 201 34.10 -7.37 4.91
CA VAL A 201 34.84 -7.69 6.14
C VAL A 201 34.45 -9.08 6.65
N SER A 202 35.40 -10.00 6.67
CA SER A 202 35.16 -11.38 7.12
C SER A 202 34.99 -11.52 8.64
N ARG A 203 35.61 -10.64 9.43
CA ARG A 203 35.61 -10.67 10.90
C ARG A 203 34.75 -9.55 11.48
N LEU A 204 33.44 -9.79 11.50
CA LEU A 204 32.46 -8.88 12.10
C LEU A 204 31.47 -9.67 12.96
N GLU A 205 31.25 -9.26 14.20
CA GLU A 205 30.33 -9.91 15.14
C GLU A 205 29.38 -8.90 15.80
N VAL A 206 28.19 -9.36 16.21
CA VAL A 206 27.20 -8.52 16.91
C VAL A 206 27.04 -9.01 18.35
N GLU A 207 27.50 -8.20 19.31
CA GLU A 207 27.32 -8.41 20.74
C GLU A 207 25.97 -7.83 21.18
N GLN A 208 25.05 -8.68 21.63
CA GLN A 208 23.71 -8.30 22.05
C GLN A 208 23.67 -7.92 23.55
N CYS A 209 22.64 -7.17 23.94
CA CYS A 209 22.32 -6.84 25.33
C CYS A 209 23.44 -6.16 26.13
N VAL A 210 24.11 -5.19 25.50
CA VAL A 210 25.25 -4.48 26.09
C VAL A 210 24.76 -3.54 27.20
N LEU A 211 25.42 -3.59 28.36
CA LEU A 211 25.10 -2.71 29.49
C LEU A 211 25.41 -1.25 29.15
N ARG A 212 24.41 -0.38 29.32
CA ARG A 212 24.54 1.08 29.27
C ARG A 212 23.95 1.73 30.53
N LYS A 213 24.43 2.94 30.83
CA LYS A 213 23.80 3.84 31.80
C LYS A 213 23.06 4.92 31.03
N VAL A 214 21.78 5.09 31.30
CA VAL A 214 20.90 6.04 30.60
C VAL A 214 20.45 7.11 31.58
N PRO A 215 20.58 8.41 31.24
CA PRO A 215 20.09 9.48 32.10
C PRO A 215 18.57 9.45 32.16
N ILE A 216 18.01 9.63 33.36
CA ILE A 216 16.57 9.75 33.57
C ILE A 216 16.13 11.14 33.07
N PRO A 217 15.14 11.23 32.16
CA PRO A 217 14.58 12.49 31.68
C PRO A 217 14.18 13.40 32.84
N VAL A 218 14.45 14.70 32.72
CA VAL A 218 14.25 15.67 33.82
C VAL A 218 12.82 15.68 34.34
N ASP A 219 11.85 15.53 33.44
CA ASP A 219 10.41 15.48 33.76
C ASP A 219 9.98 14.18 34.47
N GLN A 220 10.81 13.13 34.45
CA GLN A 220 10.58 11.87 35.16
C GLN A 220 11.49 11.70 36.38
N ARG A 221 12.27 12.72 36.74
CA ARG A 221 13.08 12.71 37.96
C ARG A 221 12.20 12.93 39.18
N MET A 222 12.47 12.16 40.23
CA MET A 222 11.76 12.33 41.50
C MET A 222 12.08 13.69 42.10
N SER A 223 11.02 14.40 42.50
CA SER A 223 11.11 15.66 43.23
C SER A 223 10.11 15.64 44.39
N LEU A 224 10.52 16.21 45.52
CA LEU A 224 9.67 16.29 46.71
C LEU A 224 8.53 17.29 46.47
N GLY A 225 7.32 16.93 46.89
CA GLY A 225 6.14 17.78 46.78
C GLY A 225 5.30 17.57 45.51
N ILE A 226 5.74 16.70 44.59
CA ILE A 226 4.96 16.32 43.40
C ILE A 226 4.27 14.97 43.65
N SER A 227 2.96 14.91 43.40
CA SER A 227 2.18 13.67 43.48
C SER A 227 2.50 12.76 42.28
N GLY A 228 2.49 11.44 42.47
CA GLY A 228 2.68 10.46 41.39
C GLY A 228 3.92 9.58 41.47
N MET A 229 4.68 9.62 42.57
CA MET A 229 5.82 8.73 42.81
C MET A 229 5.57 7.88 44.07
N ARG A 230 5.29 6.59 43.90
CA ARG A 230 5.02 5.61 44.96
C ARG A 230 6.25 4.75 45.21
N LEU A 231 6.65 4.66 46.49
CA LEU A 231 7.76 3.82 46.90
C LEU A 231 7.50 2.35 46.53
N GLY A 232 8.44 1.72 45.83
CA GLY A 232 8.37 0.30 45.45
C GLY A 232 7.59 0.00 44.17
N VAL A 233 6.94 1.00 43.54
CA VAL A 233 6.18 0.81 42.28
C VAL A 233 6.91 1.46 41.10
N ASP A 234 7.10 2.77 41.14
CA ASP A 234 7.59 3.62 40.03
C ASP A 234 8.79 4.49 40.47
N THR A 235 9.33 4.22 41.65
CA THR A 235 10.47 4.93 42.25
C THR A 235 11.79 4.41 41.69
N VAL A 236 12.58 5.29 41.06
CA VAL A 236 13.95 5.02 40.61
C VAL A 236 14.88 6.03 41.26
N LEU A 237 15.92 5.55 41.95
CA LEU A 237 16.86 6.40 42.68
C LEU A 237 18.03 6.82 41.79
N GLY A 238 18.39 8.11 41.83
CA GLY A 238 19.51 8.68 41.11
C GLY A 238 19.11 9.45 39.84
N SER A 239 20.10 9.91 39.09
CA SER A 239 19.92 10.61 37.82
C SER A 239 20.05 9.69 36.60
N GLU A 240 20.42 8.42 36.80
CA GLU A 240 20.71 7.45 35.75
C GLU A 240 20.17 6.06 36.12
N ILE A 241 19.83 5.26 35.11
CA ILE A 241 19.40 3.87 35.26
C ILE A 241 20.25 2.95 34.38
N ALA A 242 20.53 1.74 34.87
CA ALA A 242 21.20 0.70 34.10
C ALA A 242 20.21 0.03 33.13
N ASP A 243 20.60 -0.10 31.87
CA ASP A 243 19.80 -0.73 30.82
C ASP A 243 20.65 -1.72 30.02
N ARG A 244 20.08 -2.87 29.69
CA ARG A 244 20.67 -3.91 28.81
C ARG A 244 19.81 -4.23 27.60
N MET A 245 18.56 -3.75 27.54
CA MET A 245 17.64 -4.07 26.44
C MET A 245 17.83 -3.10 25.27
N GLY A 246 18.17 -1.84 25.56
CA GLY A 246 18.24 -0.79 24.54
C GLY A 246 19.57 -0.67 23.77
N LYS A 247 20.52 -1.61 23.90
CA LYS A 247 21.85 -1.46 23.28
C LYS A 247 22.50 -2.75 22.79
N PHE A 248 23.12 -2.67 21.61
CA PHE A 248 24.03 -3.71 21.07
C PHE A 248 25.39 -3.11 20.67
N ARG A 249 26.36 -3.96 20.32
CA ARG A 249 27.67 -3.53 19.84
C ARG A 249 28.10 -4.33 18.64
N ILE A 250 28.68 -3.64 17.66
CA ILE A 250 29.28 -4.24 16.48
C ILE A 250 30.79 -4.32 16.70
N LEU A 251 31.32 -5.53 16.65
CA LEU A 251 32.74 -5.83 16.78
C LEU A 251 33.31 -6.00 15.37
N VAL A 252 34.31 -5.22 15.00
CA VAL A 252 34.99 -5.30 13.69
C VAL A 252 36.48 -5.56 13.91
N GLY A 253 37.02 -6.54 13.20
CA GLY A 253 38.46 -6.80 13.15
C GLY A 253 38.91 -8.07 13.89
N PRO A 254 40.23 -8.28 14.02
CA PRO A 254 41.31 -7.32 13.79
C PRO A 254 41.54 -6.92 12.33
N LEU A 255 41.78 -5.63 12.07
CA LEU A 255 41.97 -5.01 10.74
C LEU A 255 43.38 -4.39 10.56
N LYS A 256 43.81 -4.18 9.31
CA LYS A 256 45.01 -3.38 8.97
C LYS A 256 44.75 -1.88 9.13
N LYS A 257 45.80 -1.05 9.24
CA LYS A 257 45.65 0.40 9.47
C LYS A 257 44.76 1.12 8.44
N LYS A 258 44.93 0.83 7.15
CA LYS A 258 44.11 1.45 6.07
C LYS A 258 42.61 1.14 6.20
N GLU A 259 42.28 -0.11 6.52
CA GLU A 259 40.90 -0.55 6.74
C GLU A 259 40.35 -0.02 8.07
N PHE A 260 41.19 0.09 9.11
CA PHE A 260 40.80 0.71 10.36
C PHE A 260 40.38 2.17 10.17
N ASP A 261 41.19 2.95 9.42
CA ASP A 261 40.93 4.36 9.15
C ASP A 261 39.64 4.56 8.33
N SER A 262 39.25 3.60 7.48
CA SER A 262 38.01 3.66 6.71
C SER A 262 36.74 3.36 7.52
N PHE A 263 36.86 2.83 8.75
CA PHE A 263 35.71 2.67 9.66
C PHE A 263 35.50 3.86 10.61
N LEU A 264 36.41 4.83 10.59
CA LEU A 264 36.31 6.03 11.44
C LEU A 264 35.14 6.92 11.02
N PRO A 265 34.52 7.66 11.96
CA PRO A 265 33.40 8.54 11.65
C PRO A 265 33.73 9.59 10.56
N GLY A 266 32.79 9.80 9.65
CA GLY A 266 32.89 10.73 8.52
C GLY A 266 33.43 10.13 7.23
N THR A 267 33.82 8.86 7.22
CA THR A 267 34.24 8.13 6.01
C THR A 267 33.04 7.52 5.27
N PRO A 268 33.16 7.26 3.94
CA PRO A 268 32.09 6.63 3.17
C PRO A 268 31.66 5.25 3.69
N GLN A 269 32.63 4.41 4.10
CA GLN A 269 32.34 3.06 4.61
C GLN A 269 31.65 3.11 5.98
N HIS A 270 32.02 4.05 6.85
CA HIS A 270 31.28 4.31 8.09
C HIS A 270 29.83 4.73 7.81
N ASN A 271 29.60 5.67 6.88
CA ASN A 271 28.26 6.11 6.51
C ASN A 271 27.42 4.97 5.91
N LYS A 272 28.03 4.12 5.07
CA LYS A 272 27.39 2.91 4.54
C LYS A 272 26.95 1.97 5.67
N LEU A 273 27.83 1.68 6.64
CA LEU A 273 27.49 0.85 7.81
C LEU A 273 26.32 1.44 8.61
N LEU A 274 26.30 2.75 8.85
CA LEU A 274 25.18 3.41 9.54
C LEU A 274 23.87 3.30 8.76
N GLY A 275 23.90 3.50 7.44
CA GLY A 275 22.73 3.40 6.57
C GLY A 275 22.13 1.99 6.58
N LEU A 276 22.97 0.96 6.48
CA LEU A 276 22.54 -0.44 6.52
C LEU A 276 21.91 -0.84 7.85
N ILE A 277 22.48 -0.39 8.98
CA ILE A 277 21.91 -0.66 10.30
C ILE A 277 20.56 0.02 10.45
N ARG A 278 20.43 1.29 10.02
CA ARG A 278 19.15 2.01 10.05
C ARG A 278 18.11 1.37 9.14
N LEU A 279 18.51 0.78 8.02
CA LEU A 279 17.58 0.06 7.15
C LEU A 279 17.12 -1.26 7.78
N TYR A 280 18.05 -2.02 8.38
CA TYR A 280 17.78 -3.36 8.92
C TYR A 280 17.11 -3.35 10.30
N VAL A 281 17.53 -2.48 11.22
CA VAL A 281 17.03 -2.50 12.61
C VAL A 281 15.77 -1.64 12.74
N LEU A 282 14.64 -2.28 13.04
CA LEU A 282 13.32 -1.62 13.15
C LEU A 282 13.17 -0.81 14.45
N ASP A 283 13.77 -1.31 15.53
CA ASP A 283 13.70 -0.69 16.85
C ASP A 283 14.78 0.37 17.02
N PRO A 284 14.53 1.40 17.85
CA PRO A 284 15.47 2.50 18.03
C PRO A 284 16.68 2.11 18.90
N PHE A 285 17.24 0.90 18.79
CA PHE A 285 18.37 0.47 19.63
C PHE A 285 19.59 1.39 19.51
N ASP A 286 20.22 1.67 20.65
CA ASP A 286 21.54 2.29 20.66
C ASP A 286 22.59 1.26 20.22
N PHE A 287 23.66 1.72 19.56
CA PHE A 287 24.74 0.82 19.22
C PHE A 287 26.11 1.46 19.30
N ASP A 288 27.11 0.66 19.66
CA ASP A 288 28.52 1.04 19.59
C ASP A 288 29.21 0.31 18.45
N LEU A 289 30.19 0.97 17.83
CA LEU A 289 31.14 0.32 16.95
C LEU A 289 32.47 0.15 17.68
N LYS A 290 32.92 -1.10 17.84
CA LYS A 290 34.24 -1.45 18.36
C LYS A 290 35.11 -1.96 17.22
N VAL A 291 36.08 -1.15 16.81
CA VAL A 291 37.03 -1.51 15.75
C VAL A 291 38.35 -1.93 16.38
N THR A 292 38.85 -3.11 16.02
CA THR A 292 40.11 -3.66 16.53
C THR A 292 41.19 -3.57 15.45
N LEU A 293 42.30 -2.93 15.77
CA LEU A 293 43.51 -2.85 14.96
C LEU A 293 44.39 -4.08 15.22
N ALA A 294 44.95 -4.67 14.16
CA ALA A 294 45.85 -5.81 14.25
C ALA A 294 47.13 -5.48 15.04
N ALA A 295 47.72 -6.51 15.66
CA ALA A 295 48.97 -6.37 16.40
C ALA A 295 50.10 -5.86 15.49
N GLY A 296 50.90 -4.92 15.98
CA GLY A 296 52.02 -4.32 15.24
C GLY A 296 51.69 -3.16 14.29
N GLU A 297 50.41 -2.86 14.05
CA GLU A 297 49.98 -1.76 13.16
C GLU A 297 49.79 -0.41 13.89
N ALA A 298 49.68 -0.44 15.22
CA ALA A 298 49.55 0.76 16.03
C ALA A 298 50.85 1.58 15.99
N ARG A 299 50.75 2.88 15.70
CA ARG A 299 51.89 3.82 15.74
C ARG A 299 51.70 4.83 16.87
N PRO A 300 52.79 5.29 17.50
CA PRO A 300 52.73 6.38 18.48
C PRO A 300 52.25 7.66 17.81
N ILE A 301 51.55 8.50 18.58
CA ILE A 301 51.05 9.80 18.14
C ILE A 301 52.20 10.74 17.76
N THR A 302 52.12 11.37 16.59
CA THR A 302 53.03 12.44 16.15
C THR A 302 52.23 13.70 15.85
N LEU A 303 52.61 14.83 16.45
CA LEU A 303 51.96 16.13 16.23
C LEU A 303 52.39 16.67 14.85
N GLY A 304 51.43 17.23 14.09
CA GLY A 304 51.69 17.89 12.79
C GLY A 304 51.45 17.05 11.54
N ASP A 305 50.95 15.81 11.67
CA ASP A 305 50.57 14.98 10.52
C ASP A 305 49.30 15.50 9.82
N ALA A 306 49.30 15.55 8.49
CA ALA A 306 48.21 16.10 7.67
C ALA A 306 46.91 15.30 7.76
N ALA A 307 46.99 14.01 8.09
CA ALA A 307 45.83 13.15 8.35
C ALA A 307 45.26 13.30 9.78
N GLY A 308 45.96 14.03 10.67
CA GLY A 308 45.50 14.48 11.99
C GLY A 308 45.13 13.38 13.00
N PRO A 309 45.88 13.15 14.09
CA PRO A 309 45.43 12.29 15.18
C PRO A 309 44.11 12.80 15.79
N ARG A 310 43.06 11.96 15.78
CA ARG A 310 41.75 12.19 16.38
C ARG A 310 41.71 11.56 17.78
N LEU A 311 41.69 12.42 18.79
CA LEU A 311 41.72 12.00 20.20
C LEU A 311 40.58 11.02 20.51
N GLY A 312 40.93 9.87 21.08
CA GLY A 312 39.99 8.82 21.45
C GLY A 312 39.61 7.85 20.31
N TRP A 313 40.08 8.09 19.08
CA TRP A 313 39.73 7.27 17.90
C TRP A 313 40.93 6.57 17.26
N ASN A 314 42.04 7.27 17.04
CA ASN A 314 43.25 6.69 16.42
C ASN A 314 44.55 7.10 17.13
N THR A 315 44.45 7.57 18.37
CA THR A 315 45.58 8.02 19.19
C THR A 315 46.05 6.94 20.15
N TRP A 316 47.27 6.45 19.97
CA TRP A 316 47.91 5.48 20.86
C TRP A 316 49.19 6.07 21.46
N CYS A 317 49.36 5.91 22.78
CA CYS A 317 50.55 6.36 23.51
C CYS A 317 51.18 5.15 24.22
N PHE A 318 52.37 4.75 23.80
CA PHE A 318 53.08 3.61 24.37
C PHE A 318 54.59 3.73 24.15
N SER A 319 55.38 3.17 25.07
CA SER A 319 56.84 3.07 24.98
C SER A 319 57.26 1.64 24.61
N GLY A 320 57.31 1.33 23.30
CA GLY A 320 57.73 0.03 22.77
C GLY A 320 57.71 -0.01 21.22
N GLU A 321 58.32 -1.03 20.60
CA GLU A 321 58.40 -1.18 19.13
C GLU A 321 57.07 -1.61 18.49
N THR A 322 56.28 -2.45 19.17
CA THR A 322 54.96 -2.91 18.69
C THR A 322 53.97 -3.04 19.85
N LEU A 323 52.70 -2.74 19.60
CA LEU A 323 51.60 -3.01 20.53
C LEU A 323 50.82 -4.25 20.08
N GLY A 324 50.20 -4.96 21.03
CA GLY A 324 49.22 -6.01 20.74
C GLY A 324 48.00 -5.46 19.99
N ALA A 325 46.98 -6.31 19.74
CA ALA A 325 45.75 -5.83 19.11
C ALA A 325 45.07 -4.78 19.99
N VAL A 326 44.74 -3.61 19.41
CA VAL A 326 44.16 -2.48 20.14
C VAL A 326 42.78 -2.17 19.59
N SER A 327 41.82 -1.87 20.46
CA SER A 327 40.45 -1.58 20.02
C SER A 327 40.01 -0.18 20.43
N THR A 328 39.30 0.50 19.54
CA THR A 328 38.57 1.73 19.86
C THR A 328 37.07 1.48 19.81
N ILE A 329 36.35 2.12 20.74
CA ILE A 329 34.90 2.10 20.81
C ILE A 329 34.43 3.53 20.59
N PHE A 330 33.52 3.73 19.65
CA PHE A 330 32.85 5.02 19.49
C PHE A 330 31.37 4.82 19.23
N SER A 331 30.57 5.72 19.82
CA SER A 331 29.13 5.75 19.66
C SER A 331 28.76 6.69 18.49
N PRO A 332 27.99 6.23 17.50
CA PRO A 332 27.65 7.02 16.33
C PRO A 332 26.75 8.22 16.63
N ALA A 333 26.14 8.30 17.81
CA ALA A 333 25.28 9.41 18.24
C ALA A 333 25.96 10.81 18.18
N HIS A 334 27.31 10.86 18.16
CA HIS A 334 28.07 12.12 18.07
C HIS A 334 28.47 12.50 16.63
N SER A 335 28.16 11.66 15.64
CA SER A 335 28.40 11.92 14.23
C SER A 335 27.14 12.51 13.61
N LYS A 336 27.08 13.84 13.43
CA LYS A 336 26.13 14.44 12.49
C LYS A 336 26.50 13.96 11.10
N ALA A 337 25.97 12.80 10.70
CA ALA A 337 26.03 12.35 9.33
C ALA A 337 25.27 13.38 8.48
N LYS A 338 26.02 14.24 7.79
CA LYS A 338 25.48 15.10 6.74
C LYS A 338 24.91 14.15 5.68
N ALA A 339 23.61 14.20 5.44
CA ALA A 339 22.99 13.45 4.35
C ALA A 339 23.79 13.74 3.07
N PRO A 340 24.07 12.73 2.22
CA PRO A 340 24.67 12.99 0.92
C PRO A 340 23.76 13.96 0.17
N ALA A 341 24.35 14.97 -0.47
CA ALA A 341 23.61 15.80 -1.41
C ALA A 341 23.09 14.88 -2.53
N PRO A 342 21.84 15.03 -2.98
CA PRO A 342 21.32 14.24 -4.08
C PRO A 342 22.23 14.46 -5.30
N ALA A 343 22.60 13.38 -5.98
CA ALA A 343 23.21 13.47 -7.29
C ALA A 343 22.13 14.00 -8.24
N GLU A 344 22.41 15.13 -8.88
CA GLU A 344 21.59 15.68 -9.96
C GLU A 344 21.81 14.81 -11.20
N ASP A 345 21.04 13.73 -11.33
CA ASP A 345 20.80 13.11 -12.62
C ASP A 345 19.57 13.82 -13.22
N GLU A 346 19.83 14.72 -14.18
CA GLU A 346 18.81 15.31 -15.06
C GLU A 346 18.20 14.18 -15.91
N CYS A 347 17.11 13.59 -15.42
CA CYS A 347 16.18 12.86 -16.26
C CYS A 347 15.03 13.80 -16.61
N ASP A 348 14.79 13.93 -17.91
CA ASP A 348 13.82 14.80 -18.56
C ASP A 348 12.39 14.53 -18.04
N ASP A 349 11.93 15.33 -17.08
CA ASP A 349 10.58 15.26 -16.52
C ASP A 349 9.59 15.93 -17.50
N THR A 350 9.14 15.17 -18.50
CA THR A 350 7.84 15.44 -19.10
C THR A 350 6.77 14.66 -18.33
N PRO A 351 5.74 15.32 -17.75
CA PRO A 351 4.61 14.61 -17.18
C PRO A 351 3.76 14.08 -18.34
N GLU A 352 4.14 12.92 -18.90
CA GLU A 352 3.26 12.17 -19.79
C GLU A 352 1.98 11.83 -19.03
N SER A 353 0.85 12.09 -19.69
CA SER A 353 -0.53 12.06 -19.18
C SER A 353 -0.79 11.04 -18.06
N THR A 354 -1.31 11.55 -16.96
CA THR A 354 -1.61 10.93 -15.67
C THR A 354 -2.70 9.84 -15.66
N GLU A 355 -3.07 9.26 -16.81
CA GLU A 355 -4.06 8.18 -16.91
C GLU A 355 -3.44 6.93 -17.54
N PRO A 356 -3.75 5.72 -17.03
CA PRO A 356 -3.23 4.49 -17.63
C PRO A 356 -3.73 4.40 -19.09
N PRO A 357 -2.85 4.05 -20.05
CA PRO A 357 -3.21 3.99 -21.45
C PRO A 357 -4.40 3.04 -21.65
N THR A 358 -5.41 3.52 -22.36
CA THR A 358 -6.61 2.73 -22.65
C THR A 358 -6.35 1.77 -23.80
N LEU A 359 -7.19 0.74 -23.95
CA LEU A 359 -7.14 -0.15 -25.12
C LEU A 359 -7.19 0.64 -26.45
N LEU A 360 -7.91 1.76 -26.48
CA LEU A 360 -7.99 2.63 -27.64
C LEU A 360 -6.64 3.28 -27.99
N ASP A 361 -5.84 3.62 -26.99
CA ASP A 361 -4.52 4.22 -27.19
C ASP A 361 -3.54 3.19 -27.77
N TYR A 362 -3.57 1.96 -27.24
CA TYR A 362 -2.82 0.85 -27.82
C TYR A 362 -3.28 0.54 -29.25
N TYR A 363 -4.59 0.50 -29.48
CA TYR A 363 -5.15 0.28 -30.82
C TYR A 363 -4.67 1.32 -31.82
N LYS A 364 -4.72 2.61 -31.47
CA LYS A 364 -4.24 3.70 -32.33
C LYS A 364 -2.74 3.57 -32.63
N LYS A 365 -1.93 3.25 -31.62
CA LYS A 365 -0.48 3.05 -31.78
C LYS A 365 -0.18 1.85 -32.70
N GLU A 366 -0.85 0.72 -32.50
CA GLU A 366 -0.69 -0.47 -33.36
C GLU A 366 -1.17 -0.24 -34.79
N LEU A 367 -2.28 0.46 -34.96
CA LEU A 367 -2.81 0.79 -36.28
C LEU A 367 -1.87 1.74 -37.04
N ALA A 368 -1.28 2.72 -36.35
CA ALA A 368 -0.27 3.60 -36.93
C ALA A 368 0.95 2.80 -37.42
N LEU A 369 1.48 1.90 -36.57
CA LEU A 369 2.62 1.05 -36.93
C LEU A 369 2.32 0.15 -38.13
N LEU A 370 1.14 -0.48 -38.18
CA LEU A 370 0.75 -1.31 -39.34
C LEU A 370 0.59 -0.47 -40.61
N ARG A 371 0.12 0.77 -40.50
CA ARG A 371 0.06 1.72 -41.64
C ARG A 371 1.44 2.14 -42.11
N ASP A 372 2.39 2.33 -41.20
CA ASP A 372 3.77 2.64 -41.55
C ASP A 372 4.44 1.47 -42.30
N LEU A 373 4.25 0.24 -41.83
CA LEU A 373 4.69 -0.97 -42.53
C LEU A 373 4.02 -1.12 -43.91
N ALA A 374 2.73 -0.79 -44.02
CA ALA A 374 2.02 -0.78 -45.29
C ALA A 374 2.55 0.30 -46.25
N ASN A 375 2.94 1.48 -45.73
CA ASN A 375 3.58 2.51 -46.53
C ASN A 375 4.96 2.07 -47.02
N ASP A 376 5.72 1.34 -46.22
CA ASP A 376 7.01 0.78 -46.63
C ASP A 376 6.83 -0.29 -47.72
N TYR A 377 5.79 -1.12 -47.63
CA TYR A 377 5.40 -2.04 -48.70
C TYR A 377 5.07 -1.28 -50.01
N ILE A 378 4.35 -0.16 -49.94
CA ILE A 378 4.01 0.66 -51.11
C ILE A 378 5.26 1.29 -51.77
N LYS A 379 6.28 1.65 -50.98
CA LYS A 379 7.55 2.14 -51.53
C LYS A 379 8.27 1.08 -52.37
N ILE A 380 8.15 -0.19 -51.97
CA ILE A 380 8.74 -1.34 -52.67
C ILE A 380 7.89 -1.71 -53.90
N HIS A 381 6.56 -1.67 -53.77
CA HIS A 381 5.59 -2.05 -54.81
C HIS A 381 4.61 -0.90 -55.13
N PRO A 382 5.01 0.13 -55.89
CA PRO A 382 4.18 1.30 -56.17
C PRO A 382 2.86 0.98 -56.89
N ASP A 383 2.85 -0.09 -57.70
CA ASP A 383 1.68 -0.51 -58.49
C ASP A 383 0.51 -0.98 -57.60
N MET A 384 0.79 -1.38 -56.37
CA MET A 384 -0.21 -1.86 -55.40
C MET A 384 -0.74 -0.76 -54.47
N ALA A 385 -0.22 0.47 -54.58
CA ALA A 385 -0.67 1.63 -53.80
C ALA A 385 -2.21 1.82 -53.75
N PRO A 386 -2.97 1.78 -54.87
CA PRO A 386 -4.41 2.03 -54.83
C PRO A 386 -5.22 0.96 -54.09
N LEU A 387 -4.66 -0.24 -53.88
CA LEU A 387 -5.31 -1.33 -53.15
C LEU A 387 -5.07 -1.25 -51.64
N VAL A 388 -3.93 -0.69 -51.23
CA VAL A 388 -3.45 -0.73 -49.84
C VAL A 388 -3.61 0.61 -49.12
N SER A 389 -3.50 1.76 -49.81
CA SER A 389 -3.67 3.08 -49.17
C SER A 389 -4.39 4.12 -50.04
N GLY A 390 -5.05 5.07 -49.37
CA GLY A 390 -5.78 6.19 -50.01
C GLY A 390 -7.30 5.98 -50.08
N HIS A 391 -8.01 6.93 -50.70
CA HIS A 391 -9.48 6.94 -50.78
C HIS A 391 -10.09 5.82 -51.65
N MET A 392 -9.25 5.05 -52.36
CA MET A 392 -9.65 3.92 -53.19
C MET A 392 -9.17 2.56 -52.64
N ALA A 393 -8.58 2.55 -51.44
CA ALA A 393 -8.09 1.33 -50.81
C ALA A 393 -9.23 0.31 -50.62
N ASP A 394 -8.91 -0.98 -50.72
CA ASP A 394 -9.89 -2.03 -50.51
C ASP A 394 -10.31 -2.06 -49.03
N SER A 395 -11.62 -1.94 -48.80
CA SER A 395 -12.23 -2.06 -47.48
C SER A 395 -11.87 -3.36 -46.76
N GLY A 396 -11.56 -4.44 -47.48
CA GLY A 396 -11.11 -5.72 -46.91
C GLY A 396 -9.71 -5.62 -46.30
N VAL A 397 -8.77 -4.95 -46.97
CA VAL A 397 -7.40 -4.74 -46.49
C VAL A 397 -7.41 -3.84 -45.27
N GLU A 398 -8.18 -2.75 -45.31
CA GLU A 398 -8.29 -1.83 -44.16
C GLU A 398 -8.87 -2.55 -42.93
N ARG A 399 -9.95 -3.32 -43.08
CA ARG A 399 -10.53 -4.12 -41.98
C ARG A 399 -9.58 -5.18 -41.45
N LEU A 400 -8.74 -5.76 -42.30
CA LEU A 400 -7.73 -6.74 -41.87
C LEU A 400 -6.66 -6.07 -41.00
N LEU A 401 -6.18 -4.89 -41.39
CA LEU A 401 -5.22 -4.12 -40.60
C LEU A 401 -5.83 -3.65 -39.28
N GLU A 402 -7.09 -3.17 -39.30
CA GLU A 402 -7.84 -2.81 -38.09
C GLU A 402 -8.04 -4.01 -37.15
N GLY A 403 -8.49 -5.15 -37.68
CA GLY A 403 -8.68 -6.37 -36.89
C GLY A 403 -7.36 -6.87 -36.27
N THR A 404 -6.26 -6.81 -37.03
CA THR A 404 -4.94 -7.19 -36.53
C THR A 404 -4.43 -6.21 -35.48
N ALA A 405 -4.59 -4.90 -35.70
CA ALA A 405 -4.23 -3.86 -34.73
C ALA A 405 -4.99 -4.06 -33.41
N PHE A 406 -6.27 -4.43 -33.47
CA PHE A 406 -7.08 -4.70 -32.28
C PHE A 406 -6.55 -5.90 -31.47
N LEU A 407 -6.22 -7.01 -32.14
CA LEU A 407 -5.64 -8.18 -31.48
C LEU A 407 -4.25 -7.89 -30.89
N ASN A 408 -3.40 -7.19 -31.65
CA ASN A 408 -2.06 -6.78 -31.20
C ASN A 408 -2.14 -5.82 -30.01
N ALA A 409 -3.12 -4.91 -29.99
CA ALA A 409 -3.35 -4.01 -28.86
C ALA A 409 -3.68 -4.77 -27.58
N HIS A 410 -4.52 -5.80 -27.65
CA HIS A 410 -4.80 -6.67 -26.51
C HIS A 410 -3.56 -7.43 -26.02
N LEU A 411 -2.74 -7.95 -26.94
CA LEU A 411 -1.48 -8.61 -26.58
C LEU A 411 -0.53 -7.63 -25.89
N ARG A 412 -0.38 -6.42 -26.42
CA ARG A 412 0.48 -5.39 -25.82
C ARG A 412 0.02 -4.94 -24.45
N MET A 413 -1.27 -4.66 -24.30
CA MET A 413 -1.85 -4.33 -23.01
C MET A 413 -1.49 -5.44 -22.00
N LYS A 414 -1.68 -6.70 -22.39
CA LYS A 414 -1.29 -7.85 -21.56
C LYS A 414 0.23 -7.98 -21.35
N ILE A 415 1.08 -7.57 -22.28
CA ILE A 415 2.54 -7.62 -22.11
C ILE A 415 3.01 -6.56 -21.11
N GLU A 416 2.40 -5.38 -21.16
CA GLU A 416 2.72 -4.24 -20.31
C GLU A 416 2.06 -4.32 -18.92
N ASP A 417 1.10 -5.24 -18.72
CA ASP A 417 0.49 -5.54 -17.42
C ASP A 417 1.52 -5.90 -16.33
N ASP A 418 1.18 -5.48 -15.11
CA ASP A 418 2.03 -5.29 -13.94
C ASP A 418 2.40 -6.56 -13.13
N PHE A 419 2.50 -7.70 -13.82
CA PHE A 419 2.50 -9.05 -13.21
C PHE A 419 1.37 -9.24 -12.18
N PRO A 420 0.11 -8.95 -12.53
CA PRO A 420 -1.03 -9.13 -11.63
C PRO A 420 -1.11 -10.55 -11.08
N GLU A 421 -0.62 -11.55 -11.81
CA GLU A 421 -0.58 -12.96 -11.40
C GLU A 421 0.25 -13.17 -10.11
N VAL A 422 1.20 -12.30 -9.80
CA VAL A 422 2.01 -12.37 -8.59
C VAL A 422 1.48 -11.39 -7.55
N ILE A 423 1.45 -10.10 -7.88
CA ILE A 423 1.19 -9.05 -6.88
C ILE A 423 -0.24 -9.07 -6.37
N HIS A 424 -1.24 -9.44 -7.19
CA HIS A 424 -2.62 -9.55 -6.70
C HIS A 424 -2.74 -10.67 -5.66
N ASN A 425 -2.06 -11.79 -5.85
CA ASN A 425 -2.10 -12.90 -4.89
C ASN A 425 -1.42 -12.51 -3.56
N VAL A 426 -0.29 -11.79 -3.63
CA VAL A 426 0.41 -11.29 -2.45
C VAL A 426 -0.41 -10.23 -1.71
N ILE A 427 -0.92 -9.21 -2.40
CA ILE A 427 -1.77 -8.18 -1.80
C ILE A 427 -3.07 -8.77 -1.26
N HIS A 428 -3.68 -9.73 -1.95
CA HIS A 428 -4.87 -10.39 -1.43
C HIS A 428 -4.58 -11.14 -0.11
N ALA A 429 -3.38 -11.68 0.09
CA ALA A 429 -3.01 -12.33 1.34
C ALA A 429 -2.76 -11.32 2.47
N ILE A 430 -2.09 -10.20 2.19
CA ILE A 430 -1.64 -9.24 3.22
C ILE A 430 -2.67 -8.13 3.46
N GLN A 431 -3.20 -7.53 2.40
CA GLN A 431 -4.12 -6.39 2.45
C GLN A 431 -5.25 -6.54 1.41
N PRO A 432 -6.20 -7.47 1.60
CA PRO A 432 -7.24 -7.78 0.61
C PRO A 432 -8.14 -6.59 0.28
N ASN A 433 -8.25 -5.61 1.17
CA ASN A 433 -9.12 -4.44 0.98
C ASN A 433 -8.66 -3.52 -0.16
N TYR A 434 -7.39 -3.57 -0.58
CA TYR A 434 -6.90 -2.83 -1.76
C TYR A 434 -7.20 -3.53 -3.10
N LEU A 435 -7.90 -4.67 -3.11
CA LEU A 435 -8.34 -5.36 -4.33
C LEU A 435 -9.87 -5.53 -4.39
N ARG A 436 -10.58 -5.07 -3.36
CA ARG A 436 -12.03 -5.21 -3.24
C ARG A 436 -12.73 -3.93 -3.62
N PRO A 437 -13.91 -4.00 -4.25
CA PRO A 437 -14.72 -2.83 -4.48
C PRO A 437 -15.10 -2.20 -3.15
N ILE A 438 -15.07 -0.88 -3.08
CA ILE A 438 -15.50 -0.12 -1.91
C ILE A 438 -17.03 0.00 -1.99
N PRO A 439 -17.77 -0.59 -1.04
CA PRO A 439 -19.21 -0.43 -0.97
C PRO A 439 -19.59 0.99 -0.54
N ALA A 440 -20.83 1.39 -0.83
CA ALA A 440 -21.37 2.65 -0.35
C ALA A 440 -21.45 2.70 1.18
N THR A 441 -21.20 3.86 1.79
CA THR A 441 -21.15 4.02 3.26
C THR A 441 -21.95 5.23 3.72
N THR A 442 -22.44 5.21 4.95
CA THR A 442 -23.18 6.33 5.55
C THR A 442 -23.14 6.25 7.08
N ILE A 443 -23.72 7.24 7.77
CA ILE A 443 -23.94 7.20 9.22
C ILE A 443 -25.45 7.08 9.48
N ILE A 444 -25.83 6.07 10.26
CA ILE A 444 -27.22 5.82 10.69
C ILE A 444 -27.39 6.32 12.11
N ALA A 445 -28.49 7.04 12.36
CA ALA A 445 -28.92 7.47 13.68
C ALA A 445 -30.15 6.67 14.11
N PHE A 446 -30.12 6.10 15.31
CA PHE A 446 -31.26 5.45 15.93
C PHE A 446 -31.99 6.42 16.87
N THR A 447 -33.33 6.39 16.80
CA THR A 447 -34.20 7.19 17.67
C THR A 447 -35.06 6.25 18.51
N PRO A 448 -34.93 6.25 19.85
CA PRO A 448 -35.73 5.38 20.71
C PRO A 448 -37.21 5.70 20.57
N LYS A 449 -38.06 4.67 20.43
CA LYS A 449 -39.52 4.84 20.44
C LYS A 449 -40.03 4.97 21.88
N ALA A 450 -41.26 5.44 22.04
CA ALA A 450 -41.86 5.68 23.35
C ALA A 450 -42.01 4.42 24.24
N ASN A 451 -41.94 3.22 23.66
CA ASN A 451 -41.98 1.94 24.37
C ASN A 451 -40.60 1.46 24.85
N CYS A 452 -39.51 2.14 24.51
CA CYS A 452 -38.19 1.85 25.04
C CYS A 452 -38.13 2.34 26.50
N THR A 453 -38.13 1.43 27.47
CA THR A 453 -37.98 1.77 28.91
C THR A 453 -36.66 1.28 29.49
N GLU A 454 -36.06 0.27 28.85
CA GLU A 454 -34.79 -0.34 29.26
C GLU A 454 -33.70 -0.11 28.19
N PRO A 455 -32.41 -0.18 28.57
CA PRO A 455 -31.32 -0.12 27.60
C PRO A 455 -31.30 -1.36 26.70
N HIS A 456 -31.06 -1.16 25.41
CA HIS A 456 -31.00 -2.24 24.44
C HIS A 456 -29.77 -2.13 23.53
N LEU A 457 -29.02 -3.21 23.43
CA LEU A 457 -27.85 -3.30 22.57
C LEU A 457 -28.23 -3.71 21.15
N ILE A 458 -27.91 -2.86 20.18
CA ILE A 458 -27.88 -3.22 18.76
C ILE A 458 -26.48 -3.75 18.44
N PRO A 459 -26.34 -5.03 18.05
CA PRO A 459 -25.05 -5.60 17.71
C PRO A 459 -24.51 -5.05 16.38
N VAL A 460 -23.21 -5.25 16.15
CA VAL A 460 -22.59 -5.06 14.84
C VAL A 460 -23.21 -6.06 13.84
N GLY A 461 -23.40 -5.62 12.60
CA GLY A 461 -23.95 -6.45 11.52
C GLY A 461 -25.48 -6.47 11.46
N THR A 462 -26.18 -5.61 12.21
CA THR A 462 -27.63 -5.44 12.07
C THR A 462 -27.97 -4.89 10.69
N GLU A 463 -28.87 -5.58 9.97
CA GLU A 463 -29.28 -5.20 8.61
C GLU A 463 -30.41 -4.16 8.61
N LEU A 464 -30.27 -3.16 7.75
CA LEU A 464 -31.20 -2.04 7.55
C LEU A 464 -31.48 -1.88 6.06
N LYS A 465 -32.70 -1.47 5.68
CA LYS A 465 -33.07 -1.26 4.27
C LYS A 465 -33.32 0.21 3.93
N SER A 466 -33.07 0.56 2.68
CA SER A 466 -33.50 1.83 2.10
C SER A 466 -34.92 1.75 1.54
N ILE A 467 -35.48 2.90 1.18
CA ILE A 467 -36.56 2.98 0.21
C ILE A 467 -36.13 2.33 -1.13
N PRO A 468 -37.06 1.79 -1.92
CA PRO A 468 -36.73 1.16 -3.20
C PRO A 468 -36.21 2.20 -4.20
N VAL A 469 -35.04 1.93 -4.77
CA VAL A 469 -34.44 2.68 -5.88
C VAL A 469 -34.43 1.77 -7.09
N ASP A 470 -35.04 2.21 -8.20
CA ASP A 470 -35.22 1.38 -9.41
C ASP A 470 -35.82 -0.02 -9.11
N GLY A 471 -36.75 -0.06 -8.15
CA GLY A 471 -37.43 -1.29 -7.70
C GLY A 471 -36.62 -2.17 -6.73
N THR A 472 -35.42 -1.76 -6.30
CA THR A 472 -34.57 -2.54 -5.37
C THR A 472 -34.33 -1.79 -4.06
N GLU A 473 -34.57 -2.46 -2.94
CA GLU A 473 -34.24 -1.95 -1.61
C GLU A 473 -32.76 -2.21 -1.31
N CYS A 474 -31.96 -1.15 -1.11
CA CYS A 474 -30.55 -1.29 -0.78
C CYS A 474 -30.40 -1.71 0.69
N ARG A 475 -29.49 -2.65 0.97
CA ARG A 475 -29.28 -3.20 2.32
C ARG A 475 -27.97 -2.72 2.93
N PHE A 476 -28.03 -2.22 4.15
CA PHE A 476 -26.87 -1.72 4.91
C PHE A 476 -26.70 -2.50 6.20
N THR A 477 -25.47 -2.72 6.63
CA THR A 477 -25.13 -3.33 7.92
C THR A 477 -24.44 -2.34 8.83
N THR A 478 -24.80 -2.33 10.12
CA THR A 478 -24.13 -1.53 11.16
C THR A 478 -22.70 -2.00 11.40
N SER A 479 -21.77 -1.06 11.60
CA SER A 479 -20.34 -1.37 11.80
C SER A 479 -19.94 -1.31 13.27
N TYR A 480 -20.58 -0.44 14.07
CA TYR A 480 -20.35 -0.34 15.51
C TYR A 480 -21.55 -0.85 16.31
N PRO A 481 -21.32 -1.41 17.51
CA PRO A 481 -22.40 -1.70 18.44
C PRO A 481 -22.98 -0.39 18.98
N VAL A 482 -24.30 -0.35 19.17
CA VAL A 482 -25.00 0.83 19.70
C VAL A 482 -25.89 0.41 20.86
N GLU A 483 -25.61 0.94 22.04
CA GLU A 483 -26.50 0.79 23.20
C GLU A 483 -27.52 1.94 23.18
N ILE A 484 -28.78 1.61 22.87
CA ILE A 484 -29.88 2.57 22.87
C ILE A 484 -30.42 2.70 24.28
N HIS A 485 -30.54 3.94 24.74
CA HIS A 485 -31.21 4.30 25.98
C HIS A 485 -32.45 5.14 25.67
N PRO A 486 -33.44 5.20 26.59
CA PRO A 486 -34.61 6.06 26.42
C PRO A 486 -34.28 7.52 26.74
N LEU A 487 -33.31 8.06 26.01
CA LEU A 487 -32.67 9.34 26.22
C LEU A 487 -32.80 10.17 24.94
N ALA A 488 -33.22 11.42 25.09
CA ALA A 488 -33.31 12.36 23.98
C ALA A 488 -32.52 13.64 24.28
N LEU A 489 -31.78 14.13 23.30
CA LEU A 489 -31.18 15.46 23.34
C LEU A 489 -32.26 16.52 23.09
N THR A 490 -32.54 17.37 24.07
CA THR A 490 -33.57 18.42 23.97
C THR A 490 -33.00 19.70 23.40
N ASN A 491 -31.79 20.10 23.81
CA ASN A 491 -31.13 21.31 23.36
C ASN A 491 -29.60 21.17 23.44
N ALA A 492 -28.89 21.86 22.57
CA ALA A 492 -27.44 22.04 22.66
C ALA A 492 -27.11 23.51 22.39
N SER A 493 -26.23 24.09 23.19
CA SER A 493 -25.84 25.49 23.06
C SER A 493 -24.40 25.72 23.44
N PHE A 494 -23.81 26.77 22.87
CA PHE A 494 -22.51 27.30 23.25
C PHE A 494 -22.70 28.68 23.88
N ALA A 495 -22.12 28.89 25.06
CA ALA A 495 -22.17 30.18 25.74
C ALA A 495 -20.83 30.52 26.38
N GLN A 496 -20.47 31.80 26.32
CA GLN A 496 -19.31 32.37 27.02
C GLN A 496 -19.76 33.54 27.90
N PRO A 497 -20.25 33.27 29.13
CA PRO A 497 -20.69 34.34 30.03
C PRO A 497 -19.50 35.18 30.52
N PRO A 498 -19.67 36.48 30.76
CA PRO A 498 -18.61 37.32 31.31
C PRO A 498 -18.15 36.79 32.67
N GLY A 499 -16.86 36.50 32.81
CA GLY A 499 -16.25 35.98 34.04
C GLY A 499 -16.39 34.47 34.28
N LYS A 500 -17.02 33.71 33.37
CA LYS A 500 -17.11 32.24 33.42
C LYS A 500 -16.41 31.62 32.20
N PRO A 501 -15.88 30.38 32.31
CA PRO A 501 -15.31 29.69 31.15
C PRO A 501 -16.37 29.50 30.06
N ALA A 502 -15.93 29.51 28.80
CA ALA A 502 -16.80 29.13 27.69
C ALA A 502 -17.25 27.68 27.88
N ALA A 503 -18.50 27.37 27.57
CA ALA A 503 -19.01 26.03 27.75
C ALA A 503 -20.00 25.62 26.66
N ILE A 504 -19.90 24.36 26.23
CA ILE A 504 -20.91 23.69 25.42
C ILE A 504 -21.83 22.94 26.39
N THR A 505 -23.12 23.24 26.34
CA THR A 505 -24.13 22.63 27.24
C THR A 505 -25.09 21.79 26.42
N LEU A 506 -25.17 20.51 26.74
CA LEU A 506 -26.17 19.58 26.19
C LEU A 506 -27.24 19.34 27.26
N ASN A 507 -28.50 19.56 26.92
CA ASN A 507 -29.63 19.24 27.77
C ASN A 507 -30.26 17.92 27.29
N LEU A 508 -30.36 16.95 28.19
CA LEU A 508 -30.89 15.64 27.88
C LEU A 508 -32.06 15.30 28.79
N LYS A 509 -32.98 14.51 28.24
CA LYS A 509 -34.19 14.05 28.92
C LYS A 509 -34.34 12.55 28.78
N LEU A 510 -34.54 11.88 29.90
CA LEU A 510 -34.95 10.49 29.97
C LEU A 510 -36.48 10.38 29.88
N THR A 511 -36.93 9.34 29.19
CA THR A 511 -38.35 8.94 29.11
C THR A 511 -38.53 7.60 29.79
N GLY A 512 -39.49 7.49 30.72
CA GLY A 512 -39.88 6.20 31.30
C GLY A 512 -39.03 5.69 32.47
N CYS A 513 -37.92 6.34 32.85
CA CYS A 513 -37.12 6.01 34.03
C CYS A 513 -36.58 7.25 34.76
N ALA A 514 -36.33 7.13 36.06
CA ALA A 514 -35.68 8.14 36.87
C ALA A 514 -34.15 8.03 36.75
N LEU A 515 -33.43 9.15 36.94
CA LEU A 515 -31.98 9.18 36.79
C LEU A 515 -31.23 8.20 37.71
N LYS A 516 -31.75 7.95 38.92
CA LYS A 516 -31.17 7.00 39.89
C LYS A 516 -31.17 5.53 39.40
N ASP A 517 -32.16 5.15 38.59
CA ASP A 517 -32.36 3.77 38.15
C ASP A 517 -31.68 3.52 36.79
N TRP A 518 -31.25 4.59 36.12
CA TRP A 518 -30.60 4.52 34.81
C TRP A 518 -29.13 4.08 34.95
N GLN A 519 -28.77 2.95 34.35
CA GLN A 519 -27.38 2.49 34.29
C GLN A 519 -26.80 2.72 32.89
N LEU A 520 -25.55 3.19 32.84
CA LEU A 520 -24.85 3.55 31.61
C LEU A 520 -23.35 3.36 31.79
N ASN A 521 -22.71 2.68 30.85
CA ASN A 521 -21.25 2.50 30.83
C ASN A 521 -20.55 3.67 30.13
N SER A 522 -21.02 4.02 28.94
CA SER A 522 -20.48 5.10 28.10
C SER A 522 -21.57 5.73 27.24
N LEU A 523 -21.53 7.04 27.08
CA LEU A 523 -22.42 7.76 26.15
C LEU A 523 -21.65 8.12 24.89
N ARG A 524 -22.03 7.52 23.76
CA ARG A 524 -21.47 7.84 22.44
C ARG A 524 -22.21 9.03 21.83
N LEU A 525 -21.45 10.05 21.43
CA LEU A 525 -21.93 11.22 20.71
C LEU A 525 -21.31 11.23 19.31
N PHE A 526 -22.13 11.45 18.30
CA PHE A 526 -21.69 11.73 16.94
C PHE A 526 -21.84 13.21 16.63
N LEU A 527 -20.77 13.82 16.10
CA LEU A 527 -20.78 15.22 15.67
C LEU A 527 -21.37 15.29 14.25
N ALA A 528 -22.68 15.52 14.17
CA ALA A 528 -23.48 15.39 12.95
C ALA A 528 -23.62 16.68 12.14
N GLY A 529 -23.12 17.81 12.67
CA GLY A 529 -23.16 19.13 12.03
C GLY A 529 -22.47 19.17 10.66
N GLU A 530 -22.47 20.33 10.00
CA GLU A 530 -21.72 20.49 8.75
C GLU A 530 -20.26 20.05 8.94
N HIS A 531 -19.65 19.42 7.93
CA HIS A 531 -18.38 18.72 8.09
C HIS A 531 -17.27 19.60 8.70
N LYS A 532 -17.15 20.87 8.24
CA LYS A 532 -16.17 21.83 8.77
C LYS A 532 -16.42 22.18 10.25
N ASP A 533 -17.68 22.41 10.61
CA ASP A 533 -18.06 22.75 11.99
C ASP A 533 -17.93 21.57 12.94
N ALA A 534 -18.30 20.37 12.48
CA ALA A 534 -18.13 19.13 13.23
C ALA A 534 -16.65 18.85 13.53
N LEU A 535 -15.74 19.10 12.57
CA LEU A 535 -14.30 18.99 12.77
C LEU A 535 -13.77 20.01 13.79
N ASN A 536 -14.25 21.25 13.74
CA ASN A 536 -13.87 22.28 14.70
C ASN A 536 -14.37 21.94 16.12
N LEU A 537 -15.61 21.43 16.24
CA LEU A 537 -16.15 20.92 17.49
C LEU A 537 -15.34 19.73 18.03
N TYR A 538 -14.93 18.82 17.14
CA TYR A 538 -14.07 17.69 17.49
C TYR A 538 -12.75 18.16 18.10
N LEU A 539 -12.05 19.10 17.45
CA LEU A 539 -10.81 19.69 17.99
C LEU A 539 -11.05 20.34 19.36
N VAL A 540 -12.12 21.13 19.50
CA VAL A 540 -12.43 21.81 20.77
C VAL A 540 -12.66 20.81 21.90
N LEU A 541 -13.44 19.77 21.66
CA LEU A 541 -13.76 18.75 22.67
C LEU A 541 -12.57 17.86 23.01
N MET A 542 -11.69 17.55 22.05
CA MET A 542 -10.53 16.70 22.28
C MET A 542 -9.34 17.45 22.90
N ARG A 543 -9.15 18.73 22.58
CA ARG A 543 -7.94 19.48 22.97
C ARG A 543 -8.18 20.61 23.98
N TYR A 544 -9.31 21.32 23.88
CA TYR A 544 -9.59 22.51 24.68
C TYR A 544 -10.58 22.25 25.82
N LEU A 545 -10.94 20.98 26.05
CA LEU A 545 -11.78 20.58 27.16
C LEU A 545 -11.00 20.61 28.47
N LYS A 546 -11.46 21.42 29.42
CA LYS A 546 -10.87 21.52 30.75
C LYS A 546 -11.43 20.48 31.71
N ARG A 547 -12.77 20.36 31.74
CA ARG A 547 -13.51 19.41 32.58
C ARG A 547 -14.95 19.28 32.08
N ILE A 548 -15.61 18.23 32.53
CA ILE A 548 -16.99 17.91 32.18
C ILE A 548 -17.81 17.96 33.47
N VAL A 549 -18.87 18.76 33.48
CA VAL A 549 -19.80 18.86 34.62
C VAL A 549 -21.11 18.25 34.19
N ILE A 550 -21.56 17.21 34.90
CA ILE A 550 -22.88 16.61 34.68
C ILE A 550 -23.74 16.98 35.87
N ALA A 551 -24.86 17.66 35.63
CA ALA A 551 -25.73 18.16 36.68
C ALA A 551 -27.20 17.76 36.41
N PRO A 552 -27.92 17.21 37.40
CA PRO A 552 -29.35 16.99 37.27
C PRO A 552 -30.10 18.32 37.28
N ALA A 553 -31.18 18.42 36.51
CA ALA A 553 -32.01 19.63 36.48
C ALA A 553 -32.87 19.78 37.76
N GLN A 554 -33.22 18.65 38.39
CA GLN A 554 -34.10 18.60 39.57
C GLN A 554 -33.61 17.56 40.57
N GLY A 555 -33.07 18.02 41.71
CA GLY A 555 -32.61 17.17 42.81
C GLY A 555 -31.34 16.38 42.48
N GLY A 556 -30.52 16.08 43.50
CA GLY A 556 -29.22 15.41 43.35
C GLY A 556 -28.03 16.39 43.30
N GLN A 557 -26.82 15.82 43.21
CA GLN A 557 -25.56 16.58 43.15
C GLN A 557 -24.88 16.45 41.78
N PRO A 558 -24.21 17.52 41.30
CA PRO A 558 -23.42 17.45 40.09
C PRO A 558 -22.14 16.62 40.30
N VAL A 559 -21.70 15.94 39.25
CA VAL A 559 -20.38 15.30 39.21
C VAL A 559 -19.45 16.09 38.28
N ILE A 560 -18.18 16.16 38.66
CA ILE A 560 -17.13 16.72 37.82
C ILE A 560 -16.24 15.57 37.35
N LEU A 561 -16.13 15.42 36.03
CA LEU A 561 -15.24 14.47 35.37
C LEU A 561 -14.08 15.24 34.74
N GLY A 562 -12.91 14.60 34.69
CA GLY A 562 -11.76 15.13 33.97
C GLY A 562 -11.91 14.96 32.46
N ALA A 563 -11.13 15.72 31.69
CA ALA A 563 -11.17 15.68 30.23
C ALA A 563 -10.77 14.31 29.65
N GLU A 564 -9.99 13.52 30.39
CA GLU A 564 -9.56 12.17 30.00
C GLU A 564 -10.69 11.14 29.91
N GLN A 565 -11.88 11.48 30.43
CA GLN A 565 -13.07 10.62 30.32
C GLN A 565 -13.74 10.72 28.95
N LEU A 566 -13.41 11.72 28.14
CA LEU A 566 -13.90 11.85 26.77
C LEU A 566 -12.84 11.29 25.80
N LYS A 567 -13.19 10.22 25.07
CA LYS A 567 -12.28 9.51 24.17
C LYS A 567 -12.74 9.58 22.72
N ALA A 568 -11.78 9.74 21.81
CA ALA A 568 -12.04 9.60 20.38
C ALA A 568 -12.31 8.13 20.00
N VAL A 569 -13.19 7.93 19.02
CA VAL A 569 -13.61 6.61 18.51
C VAL A 569 -13.27 6.52 17.02
N GLY A 570 -12.96 5.32 16.53
CA GLY A 570 -12.69 5.07 15.10
C GLY A 570 -11.25 4.66 14.75
N PHE A 571 -10.35 4.68 15.73
CA PHE A 571 -8.93 4.33 15.55
C PHE A 571 -8.58 2.93 16.08
N GLU A 572 -9.50 2.24 16.76
CA GLU A 572 -9.24 0.94 17.38
C GLU A 572 -9.73 -0.24 16.52
N ASP A 573 -9.21 -1.45 16.78
CA ASP A 573 -9.52 -2.67 16.03
C ASP A 573 -11.01 -3.05 16.09
N THR A 574 -11.70 -2.63 17.15
CA THR A 574 -13.16 -2.83 17.32
C THR A 574 -14.00 -1.89 16.47
N ASP A 575 -13.41 -0.79 16.03
CA ASP A 575 -14.10 0.30 15.36
C ASP A 575 -13.82 0.27 13.85
N LEU A 576 -13.57 -0.89 13.25
CA LEU A 576 -13.32 -0.99 11.81
C LEU A 576 -14.61 -0.85 10.99
N LEU A 577 -14.51 -0.24 9.81
CA LEU A 577 -15.65 -0.05 8.91
C LEU A 577 -15.92 -1.31 8.09
N PHE A 578 -14.86 -1.95 7.63
CA PHE A 578 -14.93 -3.20 6.88
C PHE A 578 -14.63 -4.40 7.78
N PRO A 579 -15.26 -5.57 7.52
CA PRO A 579 -14.96 -6.78 8.27
C PRO A 579 -13.46 -7.08 8.24
N ASN A 580 -12.86 -7.25 9.41
CA ASN A 580 -11.44 -7.58 9.51
C ASN A 580 -11.21 -9.02 9.02
N ASP A 581 -10.45 -9.17 7.94
CA ASP A 581 -9.88 -10.47 7.59
C ASP A 581 -8.49 -10.52 8.22
N ALA A 582 -8.21 -11.61 8.95
CA ALA A 582 -7.20 -11.72 10.00
C ALA A 582 -5.72 -11.39 9.68
N SER A 583 -5.39 -10.83 8.51
CA SER A 583 -4.02 -10.65 8.01
C SER A 583 -3.52 -9.20 7.90
N GLY A 584 -4.37 -8.18 8.08
CA GLY A 584 -3.99 -6.77 7.88
C GLY A 584 -3.52 -6.01 9.14
N SER A 585 -2.66 -5.00 8.95
CA SER A 585 -2.36 -4.01 10.00
C SER A 585 -3.53 -3.02 10.15
N THR A 586 -4.08 -2.88 11.36
CA THR A 586 -5.14 -1.91 11.67
C THR A 586 -4.76 -0.48 11.27
N SER A 587 -3.49 -0.08 11.45
CA SER A 587 -3.07 1.30 11.19
C SER A 587 -3.19 1.69 9.72
N GLN A 588 -2.95 0.74 8.81
CA GLN A 588 -3.12 0.92 7.37
C GLN A 588 -4.60 0.91 6.98
N GLN A 589 -5.41 0.07 7.63
CA GLN A 589 -6.85 0.05 7.41
C GLN A 589 -7.53 1.36 7.87
N VAL A 590 -7.10 1.94 8.98
CA VAL A 590 -7.57 3.24 9.47
C VAL A 590 -7.25 4.36 8.47
N LEU A 591 -6.05 4.36 7.89
CA LEU A 591 -5.68 5.30 6.83
C LEU A 591 -6.57 5.13 5.60
N HIS A 592 -6.81 3.89 5.18
CA HIS A 592 -7.71 3.57 4.08
C HIS A 592 -9.14 4.08 4.33
N GLU A 593 -9.68 3.85 5.53
CA GLU A 593 -11.03 4.26 5.90
C GLU A 593 -11.19 5.78 6.02
N TYR A 594 -10.12 6.51 6.37
CA TYR A 594 -10.11 7.98 6.36
C TYR A 594 -10.36 8.56 4.96
N PHE A 595 -9.72 8.01 3.93
CA PHE A 595 -9.93 8.47 2.56
C PHE A 595 -11.31 8.10 2.00
N ILE A 596 -11.97 7.08 2.57
CA ILE A 596 -13.32 6.65 2.16
C ILE A 596 -14.41 7.42 2.90
N GLN A 597 -14.35 7.44 4.24
CA GLN A 597 -15.39 7.99 5.10
C GLN A 597 -14.77 8.71 6.32
N PRO A 598 -14.36 9.98 6.18
CA PRO A 598 -13.74 10.73 7.27
C PRO A 598 -14.71 11.02 8.43
N ASP A 599 -16.03 11.07 8.19
CA ASP A 599 -17.04 11.29 9.24
C ASP A 599 -17.03 10.18 10.30
N LYS A 600 -16.50 9.01 9.97
CA LYS A 600 -16.31 7.89 10.90
C LYS A 600 -15.48 8.25 12.14
N PHE A 601 -14.59 9.24 12.04
CA PHE A 601 -13.70 9.64 13.13
C PHE A 601 -14.27 10.75 14.02
N LEU A 602 -15.50 11.19 13.75
CA LEU A 602 -16.20 12.26 14.49
C LEU A 602 -17.09 11.72 15.62
N PHE A 603 -16.77 10.51 16.11
CA PHE A 603 -17.43 9.90 17.25
C PHE A 603 -16.58 10.10 18.51
N ILE A 604 -17.25 10.43 19.61
CA ILE A 604 -16.63 10.61 20.93
C ILE A 604 -17.42 9.84 21.99
N ASP A 605 -16.71 9.13 22.86
CA ASP A 605 -17.29 8.39 23.97
C ASP A 605 -17.02 9.09 25.30
N LEU A 606 -18.09 9.44 26.01
CA LEU A 606 -18.02 9.94 27.37
C LEU A 606 -18.13 8.77 28.36
N HIS A 607 -17.06 8.52 29.09
CA HIS A 607 -16.97 7.53 30.17
C HIS A 607 -17.11 8.19 31.56
N GLY A 608 -17.00 7.38 32.62
CA GLY A 608 -16.94 7.89 34.00
C GLY A 608 -18.31 8.07 34.67
N TRP A 609 -19.38 7.54 34.07
CA TRP A 609 -20.75 7.58 34.60
C TRP A 609 -20.92 6.92 35.98
N GLU A 610 -20.05 5.97 36.32
CA GLU A 610 -20.00 5.30 37.63
C GLU A 610 -19.70 6.26 38.80
N LYS A 611 -19.04 7.40 38.52
CA LYS A 611 -18.71 8.42 39.52
C LYS A 611 -19.95 9.24 39.91
N TRP A 612 -20.98 9.28 39.07
CA TRP A 612 -22.20 10.02 39.33
C TRP A 612 -23.20 9.19 40.14
N ARG A 613 -23.04 9.19 41.46
CA ARG A 613 -23.87 8.37 42.38
C ARG A 613 -25.16 9.05 42.81
N GLU A 614 -25.12 10.35 43.09
CA GLU A 614 -26.26 11.11 43.63
C GLU A 614 -27.05 11.83 42.53
N ARG A 615 -27.67 11.06 41.62
CA ARG A 615 -28.32 11.60 40.41
C ARG A 615 -29.69 12.24 40.64
N GLY A 616 -30.36 11.89 41.74
CA GLY A 616 -31.72 12.34 42.06
C GLY A 616 -32.83 11.54 41.35
N ASP A 617 -34.08 11.88 41.68
CA ASP A 617 -35.30 11.26 41.12
C ASP A 617 -35.81 11.95 39.84
N GLY A 618 -35.13 13.01 39.38
CA GLY A 618 -35.50 13.73 38.16
C GLY A 618 -35.30 12.91 36.88
N THR A 619 -35.76 13.48 35.76
CA THR A 619 -35.65 12.87 34.41
C THR A 619 -34.79 13.69 33.44
N GLU A 620 -34.44 14.92 33.81
CA GLU A 620 -33.68 15.85 32.97
C GLU A 620 -32.33 16.16 33.61
N PHE A 621 -31.29 16.26 32.79
CA PHE A 621 -29.95 16.62 33.23
C PHE A 621 -29.20 17.37 32.12
N GLU A 622 -28.18 18.12 32.51
CA GLU A 622 -27.28 18.81 31.59
C GLU A 622 -25.87 18.19 31.64
N ILE A 623 -25.21 18.13 30.48
CA ILE A 623 -23.79 17.86 30.34
C ILE A 623 -23.14 19.16 29.87
N ARG A 624 -22.28 19.74 30.70
CA ARG A 624 -21.54 20.96 30.41
C ARG A 624 -20.06 20.64 30.19
N PHE A 625 -19.61 20.82 28.96
CA PHE A 625 -18.20 20.77 28.59
C PHE A 625 -17.60 22.15 28.82
N GLU A 626 -16.86 22.34 29.91
CA GLU A 626 -16.18 23.60 30.20
C GLU A 626 -14.84 23.63 29.46
N LEU A 627 -14.64 24.70 28.69
CA LEU A 627 -13.53 24.85 27.77
C LEU A 627 -12.49 25.83 28.32
N ASP A 628 -11.24 25.60 27.95
CA ASP A 628 -10.18 26.60 28.09
C ASP A 628 -10.31 27.71 27.03
N MET A 629 -9.38 28.66 27.03
CA MET A 629 -9.39 29.77 26.08
C MET A 629 -9.29 29.23 24.64
N LEU A 630 -10.32 29.52 23.85
CA LEU A 630 -10.42 29.05 22.47
C LEU A 630 -9.56 29.92 21.54
N PRO A 631 -8.85 29.31 20.59
CA PRO A 631 -8.00 30.02 19.64
C PRO A 631 -8.78 30.64 18.47
N PHE A 632 -10.05 30.26 18.28
CA PHE A 632 -10.93 30.75 17.22
C PHE A 632 -12.37 30.84 17.72
N ALA A 633 -13.21 31.61 17.01
CA ALA A 633 -14.63 31.70 17.30
C ALA A 633 -15.35 30.42 16.81
N LEU A 634 -16.05 29.74 17.70
CA LEU A 634 -16.92 28.64 17.34
C LEU A 634 -18.19 29.16 16.66
N HIS A 635 -18.71 28.38 15.70
CA HIS A 635 -20.04 28.60 15.16
C HIS A 635 -21.11 28.41 16.25
N GLN A 636 -22.35 28.86 15.97
CA GLN A 636 -23.45 28.70 16.89
C GLN A 636 -23.82 27.22 17.03
N VAL A 637 -23.43 26.61 18.14
CA VAL A 637 -23.77 25.22 18.45
C VAL A 637 -25.28 25.08 18.64
N SER A 638 -25.84 24.09 17.96
CA SER A 638 -27.25 23.76 17.94
C SER A 638 -27.48 22.27 18.24
N LYS A 639 -28.73 21.89 18.46
CA LYS A 639 -29.12 20.48 18.64
C LYS A 639 -28.71 19.60 17.44
N ALA A 640 -28.70 20.15 16.21
CA ALA A 640 -28.40 19.38 15.01
C ALA A 640 -26.93 18.92 14.94
N ASP A 641 -26.03 19.58 15.67
CA ASP A 641 -24.60 19.25 15.67
C ASP A 641 -24.28 17.97 16.44
N PHE A 642 -25.19 17.50 17.29
CA PHE A 642 -25.02 16.32 18.11
C PHE A 642 -26.12 15.30 17.83
N THR A 643 -25.71 14.08 17.50
CA THR A 643 -26.62 12.94 17.34
C THR A 643 -26.25 11.85 18.32
N LEU A 644 -27.26 11.34 19.03
CA LEU A 644 -27.14 10.17 19.91
C LEU A 644 -27.39 8.90 19.11
N PHE A 645 -26.87 7.77 19.61
CA PHE A 645 -27.13 6.44 19.08
C PHE A 645 -26.85 6.32 17.57
N ALA A 646 -25.74 6.89 17.12
CA ALA A 646 -25.32 6.79 15.74
C ALA A 646 -24.27 5.68 15.52
N THR A 647 -24.22 5.13 14.32
CA THR A 647 -23.22 4.13 13.91
C THR A 647 -22.93 4.27 12.42
N PRO A 648 -21.67 4.10 11.97
CA PRO A 648 -21.38 3.91 10.57
C PRO A 648 -22.06 2.66 10.04
N ALA A 649 -22.64 2.76 8.85
CA ALA A 649 -23.26 1.65 8.15
C ALA A 649 -22.68 1.51 6.75
N VAL A 650 -22.53 0.26 6.33
CA VAL A 650 -21.93 -0.10 5.05
C VAL A 650 -22.94 -0.88 4.23
N ASN A 651 -23.02 -0.60 2.92
CA ASN A 651 -23.85 -1.33 1.98
C ASN A 651 -23.23 -2.72 1.67
N LEU A 652 -23.19 -3.58 2.66
CA LEU A 652 -22.73 -4.96 2.57
C LEU A 652 -23.74 -5.87 3.25
N PHE A 653 -24.08 -6.98 2.60
CA PHE A 653 -25.03 -7.95 3.14
C PHE A 653 -24.73 -9.36 2.63
N ARG A 654 -25.19 -10.37 3.37
CA ARG A 654 -25.03 -11.77 2.98
C ARG A 654 -25.98 -12.09 1.83
N HIS A 655 -25.47 -12.79 0.82
CA HIS A 655 -26.23 -13.26 -0.32
C HIS A 655 -25.68 -14.62 -0.79
N GLN A 656 -26.32 -15.21 -1.81
CA GLN A 656 -25.93 -16.51 -2.37
C GLN A 656 -25.75 -16.35 -3.88
N ALA A 657 -24.83 -17.12 -4.44
CA ALA A 657 -24.66 -17.22 -5.88
C ALA A 657 -25.70 -18.16 -6.50
N GLU A 658 -25.94 -17.99 -7.80
CA GLU A 658 -26.58 -19.03 -8.61
C GLU A 658 -25.75 -20.33 -8.57
N PRO A 659 -26.38 -21.52 -8.44
CA PRO A 659 -25.65 -22.78 -8.38
C PRO A 659 -24.79 -23.02 -9.63
N ILE A 660 -23.50 -23.31 -9.44
CA ILE A 660 -22.55 -23.53 -10.53
C ILE A 660 -22.30 -25.02 -10.69
N THR A 661 -22.47 -25.57 -11.89
CA THR A 661 -22.11 -26.97 -12.17
C THR A 661 -20.71 -27.04 -12.79
N ILE A 662 -19.80 -27.81 -12.17
CA ILE A 662 -18.43 -27.98 -12.66
C ILE A 662 -18.41 -28.85 -13.93
N LYS A 663 -17.69 -28.37 -14.96
CA LYS A 663 -17.40 -29.05 -16.22
C LYS A 663 -15.89 -29.06 -16.46
N GLU A 664 -15.33 -30.18 -16.95
CA GLU A 664 -13.87 -30.33 -17.10
C GLU A 664 -13.23 -29.34 -18.09
N SER A 665 -13.98 -28.81 -19.05
CA SER A 665 -13.47 -27.90 -20.08
C SER A 665 -13.35 -26.43 -19.63
N ILE A 666 -13.81 -26.08 -18.43
CA ILE A 666 -13.90 -24.68 -17.96
C ILE A 666 -13.00 -24.50 -16.74
N ALA A 667 -11.97 -23.66 -16.89
CA ALA A 667 -11.01 -23.37 -15.82
C ALA A 667 -11.52 -22.38 -14.76
N ARG A 668 -12.45 -21.49 -15.12
CA ARG A 668 -12.94 -20.39 -14.26
C ARG A 668 -14.43 -20.22 -14.43
N TYR A 669 -15.17 -20.10 -13.33
CA TYR A 669 -16.62 -19.94 -13.34
C TYR A 669 -17.02 -18.54 -12.90
N PRO A 670 -17.83 -17.80 -13.67
CA PRO A 670 -18.36 -16.51 -13.23
C PRO A 670 -19.32 -16.70 -12.07
N ILE A 671 -19.24 -15.81 -11.09
CA ILE A 671 -20.13 -15.79 -9.94
C ILE A 671 -21.24 -14.77 -10.21
N LEU A 672 -22.47 -15.24 -10.30
CA LEU A 672 -23.64 -14.40 -10.43
C LEU A 672 -24.44 -14.44 -9.12
N PRO A 673 -24.69 -13.29 -8.48
CA PRO A 673 -25.62 -13.22 -7.35
C PRO A 673 -27.00 -13.73 -7.75
N PHE A 674 -27.66 -14.47 -6.88
CA PHE A 674 -28.99 -15.02 -7.14
C PHE A 674 -30.05 -13.92 -7.19
N GLY A 675 -30.73 -13.73 -8.33
CA GLY A 675 -31.84 -12.78 -8.44
C GLY A 675 -32.18 -12.40 -9.88
N GLY A 676 -33.27 -11.65 -10.08
CA GLY A 676 -33.70 -11.23 -11.43
C GLY A 676 -32.89 -10.08 -12.04
N ASN A 677 -32.23 -9.26 -11.21
CA ASN A 677 -31.50 -8.05 -11.62
C ASN A 677 -30.03 -8.10 -11.19
N ASN A 678 -29.21 -8.95 -11.81
CA ASN A 678 -27.81 -9.15 -11.44
C ASN A 678 -26.97 -7.85 -11.49
N ARG A 679 -27.38 -6.85 -12.28
CA ARG A 679 -26.73 -5.53 -12.34
C ARG A 679 -26.85 -4.69 -11.08
N HIS A 680 -27.82 -5.00 -10.22
CA HIS A 680 -28.05 -4.30 -8.96
C HIS A 680 -27.19 -4.84 -7.81
N TYR A 681 -26.38 -5.87 -8.08
CA TYR A 681 -25.57 -6.55 -7.10
C TYR A 681 -24.11 -6.60 -7.56
N ALA A 682 -23.20 -6.16 -6.70
CA ALA A 682 -21.76 -6.29 -6.91
C ALA A 682 -21.18 -7.25 -5.86
N VAL A 683 -20.36 -8.21 -6.29
CA VAL A 683 -19.73 -9.19 -5.41
C VAL A 683 -18.57 -8.53 -4.66
N HIS A 684 -18.69 -8.37 -3.34
CA HIS A 684 -17.63 -7.82 -2.51
C HIS A 684 -16.62 -8.90 -2.09
N SER A 685 -17.06 -10.04 -1.54
CA SER A 685 -16.18 -11.15 -1.16
C SER A 685 -16.92 -12.48 -1.06
N ILE A 686 -16.17 -13.59 -1.15
CA ILE A 686 -16.70 -14.94 -0.96
C ILE A 686 -16.44 -15.37 0.48
N LYS A 687 -17.48 -15.80 1.20
CA LYS A 687 -17.39 -16.28 2.58
C LYS A 687 -17.18 -17.77 2.69
N GLY A 688 -17.70 -18.55 1.75
CA GLY A 688 -17.53 -19.99 1.73
C GLY A 688 -17.92 -20.59 0.39
N VAL A 689 -17.24 -21.69 0.03
CA VAL A 689 -17.54 -22.48 -1.17
C VAL A 689 -17.78 -23.91 -0.71
N THR A 690 -18.98 -24.42 -0.97
CA THR A 690 -19.38 -25.79 -0.64
C THR A 690 -19.72 -26.55 -1.90
N GLY A 691 -19.09 -27.69 -2.09
CA GLY A 691 -19.38 -28.64 -3.15
C GLY A 691 -20.37 -29.71 -2.70
N LEU A 692 -21.34 -30.03 -3.55
CA LEU A 692 -22.30 -31.12 -3.35
C LEU A 692 -22.25 -32.06 -4.57
N VAL A 693 -22.02 -33.34 -4.31
CA VAL A 693 -22.00 -34.40 -5.33
C VAL A 693 -23.39 -35.02 -5.44
N ASP A 694 -23.98 -34.99 -6.64
CA ASP A 694 -25.38 -35.37 -6.94
C ASP A 694 -25.80 -36.77 -6.46
N LYS A 695 -24.86 -37.69 -6.21
CA LYS A 695 -25.18 -39.09 -5.87
C LYS A 695 -25.05 -39.45 -4.39
N ILE A 696 -24.33 -38.68 -3.57
CA ILE A 696 -23.97 -39.11 -2.19
C ILE A 696 -24.30 -38.04 -1.12
N SER A 697 -24.73 -36.83 -1.48
CA SER A 697 -24.94 -35.72 -0.52
C SER A 697 -23.72 -35.45 0.38
N GLU A 698 -22.53 -35.88 -0.05
CA GLU A 698 -21.28 -35.59 0.63
C GLU A 698 -20.93 -34.12 0.39
N LYS A 699 -20.73 -33.37 1.47
CA LYS A 699 -20.38 -31.96 1.43
C LYS A 699 -18.88 -31.81 1.46
N ILE A 700 -18.32 -31.23 0.41
CA ILE A 700 -16.90 -30.91 0.33
C ILE A 700 -16.76 -29.41 0.59
N GLN A 701 -16.10 -29.04 1.67
CA GLN A 701 -15.80 -27.64 1.96
C GLN A 701 -14.47 -27.26 1.34
N PHE A 702 -14.48 -26.23 0.48
CA PHE A 702 -13.26 -25.72 -0.14
C PHE A 702 -12.66 -24.64 0.76
N ILE A 703 -11.35 -24.70 0.93
CA ILE A 703 -10.59 -23.72 1.69
C ILE A 703 -10.05 -22.66 0.73
N SER A 704 -9.99 -21.40 1.13
CA SER A 704 -9.30 -20.40 0.32
C SER A 704 -7.84 -20.79 0.17
N SER A 705 -7.31 -20.79 -1.06
CA SER A 705 -5.88 -21.05 -1.35
C SER A 705 -4.94 -20.17 -0.50
N GLN A 706 -5.42 -19.00 -0.08
CA GLN A 706 -4.69 -18.01 0.73
C GLN A 706 -4.41 -18.45 2.17
N CYS A 707 -5.28 -19.26 2.77
CA CYS A 707 -5.15 -19.68 4.16
C CYS A 707 -4.20 -20.87 4.35
N ASN A 708 -3.80 -21.53 3.26
CA ASN A 708 -3.00 -22.75 3.34
C ASN A 708 -2.19 -23.01 2.05
N PRO A 709 -1.10 -22.27 1.81
CA PRO A 709 -0.27 -22.45 0.62
C PRO A 709 0.49 -23.80 0.60
N GLN A 710 0.52 -24.55 1.72
CA GLN A 710 1.39 -25.73 1.88
C GLN A 710 0.66 -27.08 2.01
N SER A 711 -0.66 -27.14 2.22
CA SER A 711 -1.35 -28.44 2.33
C SER A 711 -2.00 -28.87 1.01
N SER A 712 -1.41 -29.87 0.36
CA SER A 712 -2.01 -30.63 -0.76
C SER A 712 -3.11 -31.59 -0.33
N LEU A 713 -3.60 -31.49 0.91
CA LEU A 713 -4.51 -32.45 1.53
C LEU A 713 -5.98 -32.05 1.39
N ALA A 714 -6.27 -30.76 1.16
CA ALA A 714 -7.62 -30.23 1.11
C ALA A 714 -7.93 -29.61 -0.27
N PRO A 715 -9.20 -29.63 -0.70
CA PRO A 715 -9.64 -28.92 -1.89
C PRO A 715 -9.63 -27.40 -1.64
N VAL A 716 -9.13 -26.66 -2.61
CA VAL A 716 -8.93 -25.21 -2.52
C VAL A 716 -9.73 -24.47 -3.58
N PHE A 717 -10.11 -23.24 -3.27
CA PHE A 717 -10.64 -22.31 -4.27
C PHE A 717 -9.78 -21.05 -4.35
N GLN A 718 -9.73 -20.47 -5.54
CA GLN A 718 -9.09 -19.19 -5.80
C GLN A 718 -10.11 -18.23 -6.43
N VAL A 719 -10.02 -16.97 -6.04
CA VAL A 719 -10.88 -15.90 -6.55
C VAL A 719 -10.06 -15.05 -7.50
N THR A 720 -10.57 -14.85 -8.71
CA THR A 720 -9.99 -13.93 -9.69
C THR A 720 -11.01 -12.84 -10.02
N ARG A 721 -10.53 -11.62 -10.20
CA ARG A 721 -11.35 -10.46 -10.55
C ARG A 721 -10.83 -9.87 -11.85
N SER A 722 -11.73 -9.47 -12.74
CA SER A 722 -11.37 -8.73 -13.95
C SER A 722 -12.43 -7.69 -14.26
N ARG A 723 -12.01 -6.57 -14.85
CA ARG A 723 -12.94 -5.55 -15.34
C ARG A 723 -13.94 -6.18 -16.30
N SER A 724 -15.22 -5.88 -16.12
CA SER A 724 -16.25 -6.40 -17.02
C SER A 724 -16.19 -5.66 -18.36
N HIS A 725 -16.46 -6.38 -19.44
CA HIS A 725 -16.59 -5.80 -20.78
C HIS A 725 -18.05 -5.36 -21.07
N ALA A 726 -19.01 -5.91 -20.33
CA ALA A 726 -20.44 -5.75 -20.62
C ALA A 726 -21.11 -4.64 -19.78
N HIS A 727 -20.51 -4.28 -18.65
CA HIS A 727 -21.04 -3.27 -17.75
C HIS A 727 -19.92 -2.60 -16.96
N GLU A 728 -20.25 -1.48 -16.34
CA GLU A 728 -19.36 -0.77 -15.44
C GLU A 728 -19.24 -1.55 -14.13
N GLY A 729 -18.07 -2.15 -13.89
CA GLY A 729 -17.83 -2.99 -12.72
C GLY A 729 -16.76 -4.05 -12.93
N VAL A 730 -16.65 -4.94 -11.95
CA VAL A 730 -15.67 -6.04 -11.90
C VAL A 730 -16.40 -7.37 -11.81
N ASP A 731 -16.14 -8.24 -12.77
CA ASP A 731 -16.62 -9.62 -12.76
C ASP A 731 -15.75 -10.45 -11.82
N THR A 732 -16.41 -11.22 -10.96
CA THR A 732 -15.74 -12.14 -10.02
C THR A 732 -15.86 -13.57 -10.52
N PHE A 733 -14.73 -14.26 -10.56
CA PHE A 733 -14.62 -15.65 -10.98
C PHE A 733 -14.09 -16.51 -9.84
N VAL A 734 -14.57 -17.75 -9.78
CA VAL A 734 -14.01 -18.80 -8.91
C VAL A 734 -13.36 -19.88 -9.75
N SER A 735 -12.15 -20.27 -9.37
CA SER A 735 -11.51 -21.51 -9.79
C SER A 735 -11.42 -22.44 -8.59
N VAL A 736 -11.63 -23.73 -8.83
CA VAL A 736 -11.57 -24.78 -7.80
C VAL A 736 -10.52 -25.81 -8.21
N GLU A 737 -9.67 -26.18 -7.26
CA GLU A 737 -8.67 -27.21 -7.43
C GLU A 737 -8.81 -28.21 -6.29
N ALA A 738 -8.71 -29.50 -6.61
CA ALA A 738 -8.76 -30.53 -5.59
C ALA A 738 -7.69 -31.59 -5.83
N PRO A 739 -7.12 -32.17 -4.75
CA PRO A 739 -6.23 -33.32 -4.86
C PRO A 739 -6.92 -34.49 -5.59
N PRO A 740 -6.16 -35.39 -6.25
CA PRO A 740 -6.72 -36.48 -7.07
C PRO A 740 -7.61 -37.47 -6.30
N LYS A 741 -7.63 -37.42 -4.96
CA LYS A 741 -8.57 -38.17 -4.11
C LYS A 741 -10.02 -37.71 -4.25
N PHE A 742 -10.26 -36.45 -4.62
CA PHE A 742 -11.59 -35.87 -4.74
C PHE A 742 -12.03 -35.86 -6.21
N LYS A 743 -13.22 -36.39 -6.50
CA LYS A 743 -13.82 -36.31 -7.84
C LYS A 743 -14.67 -35.05 -7.95
N LEU A 744 -14.24 -34.12 -8.80
CA LEU A 744 -14.93 -32.85 -9.03
C LEU A 744 -15.98 -32.89 -10.16
N GLN A 745 -16.08 -34.01 -10.89
CA GLN A 745 -16.99 -34.14 -12.03
C GLN A 745 -18.46 -34.09 -11.60
N ASN A 746 -19.27 -33.29 -12.32
CA ASN A 746 -20.71 -33.13 -12.10
C ASN A 746 -21.06 -32.73 -10.65
N MET A 747 -20.21 -31.93 -10.03
CA MET A 747 -20.46 -31.40 -8.69
C MET A 747 -21.09 -30.01 -8.79
N GLY A 748 -22.14 -29.78 -8.00
CA GLY A 748 -22.75 -28.47 -7.81
C GLY A 748 -22.00 -27.67 -6.76
N LEU A 749 -21.56 -26.46 -7.12
CA LEU A 749 -20.94 -25.50 -6.22
C LEU A 749 -21.99 -24.52 -5.71
N TYR A 750 -22.05 -24.40 -4.39
CA TYR A 750 -22.81 -23.40 -3.66
C TYR A 750 -21.84 -22.41 -3.04
N VAL A 751 -22.04 -21.14 -3.35
CA VAL A 751 -21.12 -20.07 -2.95
C VAL A 751 -21.88 -19.05 -2.11
N ASP A 752 -21.43 -18.88 -0.87
CA ASP A 752 -21.92 -17.84 0.02
C ASP A 752 -21.14 -16.54 -0.22
N LEU A 753 -21.87 -15.47 -0.48
CA LEU A 753 -21.33 -14.19 -0.91
C LEU A 753 -21.59 -13.10 0.13
N LEU A 754 -20.69 -12.12 0.18
CA LEU A 754 -20.98 -10.79 0.65
C LEU A 754 -21.13 -9.89 -0.57
N CYS A 755 -22.29 -9.24 -0.71
CA CYS A 755 -22.60 -8.38 -1.85
C CYS A 755 -22.87 -6.94 -1.39
N SER A 756 -22.68 -6.00 -2.31
CA SER A 756 -23.18 -4.62 -2.24
C SER A 756 -24.19 -4.37 -3.36
N ASN A 757 -24.85 -3.22 -3.34
CA ASN A 757 -25.83 -2.80 -4.35
C ASN A 757 -25.21 -2.00 -5.51
N GLY A 758 -23.89 -2.07 -5.70
CA GLY A 758 -23.19 -1.29 -6.72
C GLY A 758 -23.44 0.21 -6.58
N ASN A 759 -23.75 0.88 -7.69
CA ASN A 759 -23.93 2.33 -7.74
C ASN A 759 -25.35 2.80 -7.36
N LEU A 760 -26.31 1.88 -7.11
CA LEU A 760 -27.68 2.26 -6.73
C LEU A 760 -27.78 3.16 -5.49
N PRO A 761 -26.99 2.94 -4.42
CA PRO A 761 -27.06 3.75 -3.22
C PRO A 761 -26.71 5.23 -3.43
N GLU A 762 -26.07 5.60 -4.53
CA GLU A 762 -25.73 7.00 -4.86
C GLU A 762 -26.96 7.88 -5.05
N LYS A 763 -28.11 7.28 -5.41
CA LYS A 763 -29.37 8.00 -5.59
C LYS A 763 -30.10 8.27 -4.27
N LEU A 764 -29.63 7.72 -3.15
CA LEU A 764 -30.24 7.87 -1.83
C LEU A 764 -29.82 9.19 -1.17
N GLN A 765 -30.79 9.85 -0.55
CA GLN A 765 -30.59 11.08 0.22
C GLN A 765 -30.52 10.80 1.73
N ALA A 766 -30.23 11.84 2.52
CA ALA A 766 -30.34 11.76 3.97
C ALA A 766 -31.79 11.48 4.38
N GLY A 767 -32.01 10.43 5.19
CA GLY A 767 -33.33 9.99 5.64
C GLY A 767 -33.91 8.77 4.92
N ASP A 768 -33.37 8.41 3.77
CA ASP A 768 -33.94 7.36 2.91
C ASP A 768 -33.68 5.92 3.40
N ILE A 769 -32.73 5.73 4.32
CA ILE A 769 -32.41 4.43 4.93
C ILE A 769 -33.22 4.27 6.23
N CYS A 770 -34.48 3.88 6.09
CA CYS A 770 -35.46 3.85 7.18
C CYS A 770 -36.40 2.62 7.18
N LYS A 771 -36.14 1.61 6.34
CA LYS A 771 -37.00 0.42 6.21
C LYS A 771 -36.47 -0.74 7.04
N ASN A 772 -37.38 -1.35 7.80
CA ASN A 772 -37.08 -2.49 8.69
C ASN A 772 -36.73 -3.77 7.92
N THR A 773 -35.94 -4.61 8.57
CA THR A 773 -35.62 -6.00 8.22
C THR A 773 -36.01 -6.92 9.38
N ASP A 774 -35.88 -8.24 9.19
CA ASP A 774 -36.11 -9.23 10.25
C ASP A 774 -35.16 -9.03 11.45
N ASN A 775 -33.98 -8.45 11.23
CA ASN A 775 -32.97 -8.20 12.26
C ASN A 775 -32.97 -6.76 12.78
N SER A 776 -33.83 -5.89 12.25
CA SER A 776 -33.86 -4.47 12.62
C SER A 776 -34.55 -4.26 13.98
N PRO A 777 -34.14 -3.25 14.76
CA PRO A 777 -34.67 -3.04 16.10
C PRO A 777 -36.12 -2.52 16.05
N GLU A 778 -37.08 -3.26 16.60
CA GLU A 778 -38.48 -2.79 16.67
C GLU A 778 -38.68 -1.63 17.64
N ILE A 779 -37.85 -1.56 18.67
CA ILE A 779 -37.86 -0.57 19.76
C ILE A 779 -37.34 0.83 19.37
N ALA A 780 -36.77 0.96 18.17
CA ALA A 780 -36.19 2.22 17.70
C ALA A 780 -36.61 2.49 16.24
N GLY A 781 -36.77 3.77 15.90
CA GLY A 781 -36.73 4.20 14.50
C GLY A 781 -35.27 4.43 14.10
N PHE A 782 -34.99 4.43 12.80
CA PHE A 782 -33.67 4.78 12.30
C PHE A 782 -33.76 5.49 10.95
N ALA A 783 -32.74 6.31 10.68
CA ALA A 783 -32.56 7.04 9.44
C ALA A 783 -31.06 7.36 9.25
N ASN A 784 -30.58 7.44 8.01
CA ASN A 784 -29.25 7.98 7.76
C ASN A 784 -29.24 9.50 7.97
N CYS A 785 -28.31 9.98 8.80
CA CYS A 785 -28.16 11.40 9.11
C CYS A 785 -27.14 12.12 8.21
N LYS A 786 -26.30 11.36 7.50
CA LYS A 786 -25.36 11.86 6.49
C LYS A 786 -25.76 11.34 5.09
N PRO A 787 -25.43 12.09 4.02
CA PRO A 787 -25.60 11.57 2.66
C PRO A 787 -24.77 10.31 2.45
N VAL A 788 -25.24 9.43 1.56
CA VAL A 788 -24.53 8.19 1.24
C VAL A 788 -23.28 8.53 0.43
N LYS A 789 -22.11 8.06 0.89
CA LYS A 789 -20.87 8.08 0.10
C LYS A 789 -20.95 6.97 -0.94
N ARG A 790 -20.59 7.31 -2.18
CA ARG A 790 -20.68 6.41 -3.33
C ARG A 790 -19.82 5.16 -3.17
N SER A 791 -20.19 4.11 -3.89
CA SER A 791 -19.28 2.98 -4.13
C SER A 791 -18.13 3.41 -5.04
N ALA A 792 -16.95 2.86 -4.83
CA ALA A 792 -15.79 3.10 -5.68
C ALA A 792 -15.14 1.78 -6.08
N GLN A 793 -14.58 1.74 -7.28
CA GLN A 793 -13.74 0.63 -7.71
C GLN A 793 -12.29 0.92 -7.31
N VAL A 794 -11.56 -0.14 -7.00
CA VAL A 794 -10.09 -0.03 -6.91
C VAL A 794 -9.58 -0.12 -8.33
N ASN A 795 -8.90 0.94 -8.79
CA ASN A 795 -8.19 0.96 -10.04
C ASN A 795 -6.71 1.16 -9.74
N PRO A 796 -6.00 0.09 -9.33
CA PRO A 796 -4.59 0.23 -9.01
C PRO A 796 -3.85 0.62 -10.30
N ARG A 797 -3.31 1.84 -10.34
CA ARG A 797 -2.37 2.25 -11.38
C ARG A 797 -1.19 1.27 -11.41
N ASN A 798 -0.55 1.14 -12.57
CA ASN A 798 0.71 0.40 -12.68
C ASN A 798 1.69 0.90 -11.60
N GLY A 799 2.29 -0.02 -10.87
CA GLY A 799 3.23 0.20 -9.75
C GLY A 799 2.55 0.38 -8.38
N CYS A 800 1.27 0.75 -8.30
CA CYS A 800 0.62 1.12 -7.03
C CYS A 800 0.55 -0.06 -6.04
N LEU A 801 0.18 -1.25 -6.51
CA LEU A 801 0.12 -2.44 -5.66
C LEU A 801 1.50 -2.87 -5.15
N TRP A 802 2.53 -2.72 -5.99
CA TRP A 802 3.92 -2.95 -5.59
C TRP A 802 4.35 -1.95 -4.51
N MET A 803 3.98 -0.68 -4.66
CA MET A 803 4.26 0.35 -3.66
C MET A 803 3.52 0.09 -2.33
N LEU A 804 2.25 -0.34 -2.37
CA LEU A 804 1.50 -0.73 -1.18
C LEU A 804 2.15 -1.92 -0.46
N TYR A 805 2.65 -2.91 -1.21
CA TYR A 805 3.46 -3.99 -0.63
C TYR A 805 4.74 -3.46 0.03
N SER A 806 5.42 -2.49 -0.60
CA SER A 806 6.62 -1.84 -0.05
C SER A 806 6.35 -1.26 1.35
N LEU A 807 5.15 -0.74 1.61
CA LEU A 807 4.77 -0.18 2.92
C LEU A 807 4.86 -1.20 4.06
N CYS A 808 4.62 -2.48 3.79
CA CYS A 808 4.69 -3.52 4.82
C CYS A 808 6.13 -3.73 5.31
N ASN A 809 7.12 -3.41 4.48
CA ASN A 809 8.55 -3.63 4.76
C ASN A 809 9.29 -2.36 5.19
N LEU A 810 8.62 -1.20 5.23
CA LEU A 810 9.22 0.08 5.60
C LEU A 810 9.64 0.13 7.08
N ASN A 811 10.77 0.83 7.31
CA ASN A 811 11.25 1.16 8.64
C ASN A 811 10.86 2.60 9.00
N LEU A 812 10.35 2.81 10.21
CA LEU A 812 9.98 4.12 10.70
C LEU A 812 11.15 5.11 10.67
N ALA A 813 12.37 4.63 10.93
CA ALA A 813 13.60 5.45 10.93
C ALA A 813 13.98 6.03 9.56
N SER A 814 13.45 5.47 8.48
CA SER A 814 13.75 5.85 7.10
C SER A 814 12.80 6.91 6.54
N PHE A 815 11.71 7.24 7.24
CA PHE A 815 10.78 8.25 6.76
C PHE A 815 11.36 9.66 6.88
N ASP A 816 11.18 10.41 5.80
CA ASP A 816 11.25 11.86 5.76
C ASP A 816 9.89 12.44 5.33
N ALA A 817 9.78 13.77 5.29
CA ALA A 817 8.53 14.42 4.94
C ALA A 817 8.10 14.10 3.49
N LYS A 818 9.06 13.97 2.57
CA LYS A 818 8.75 13.77 1.16
C LYS A 818 8.29 12.32 0.89
N SER A 819 9.04 11.33 1.37
CA SER A 819 8.68 9.92 1.28
C SER A 819 7.35 9.61 1.95
N LEU A 820 7.06 10.21 3.12
CA LEU A 820 5.75 10.05 3.76
C LEU A 820 4.62 10.61 2.89
N ARG A 821 4.82 11.76 2.23
CA ARG A 821 3.83 12.31 1.30
C ARG A 821 3.60 11.40 0.11
N ALA A 822 4.66 10.88 -0.51
CA ALA A 822 4.54 9.98 -1.65
C ALA A 822 3.79 8.68 -1.30
N VAL A 823 4.04 8.13 -0.11
CA VAL A 823 3.31 6.98 0.44
C VAL A 823 1.82 7.29 0.63
N LEU A 824 1.50 8.43 1.24
CA LEU A 824 0.12 8.85 1.47
C LEU A 824 -0.61 9.16 0.16
N ASP A 825 0.07 9.79 -0.80
CA ASP A 825 -0.47 10.09 -2.13
C ASP A 825 -0.80 8.79 -2.87
N THR A 826 0.11 7.82 -2.85
CA THR A 826 -0.13 6.49 -3.44
C THR A 826 -1.35 5.81 -2.81
N ALA A 827 -1.46 5.84 -1.49
CA ALA A 827 -2.61 5.27 -0.78
C ALA A 827 -3.92 5.99 -1.12
N SER A 828 -3.90 7.31 -1.31
CA SER A 828 -5.09 8.09 -1.67
C SER A 828 -5.55 7.86 -3.11
N GLN A 829 -4.61 7.56 -4.02
CA GLN A 829 -4.84 7.35 -5.46
C GLN A 829 -5.24 5.91 -5.82
N ALA A 830 -5.32 5.00 -4.85
CA ALA A 830 -5.70 3.61 -5.10
C ALA A 830 -7.17 3.44 -5.56
N TYR A 831 -7.98 4.50 -5.48
CA TYR A 831 -9.43 4.45 -5.69
C TYR A 831 -9.87 5.36 -6.83
N ASP A 832 -10.94 4.93 -7.50
CA ASP A 832 -11.65 5.75 -8.47
C ASP A 832 -12.51 6.81 -7.75
N SER A 833 -11.86 7.90 -7.33
CA SER A 833 -12.50 9.04 -6.66
C SER A 833 -12.65 10.24 -7.59
N ASP A 834 -13.64 11.09 -7.28
CA ASP A 834 -13.83 12.34 -8.01
C ASP A 834 -12.54 13.17 -7.98
N TYR A 835 -12.24 13.83 -9.10
CA TYR A 835 -11.06 14.68 -9.25
C TYR A 835 -10.90 15.67 -8.09
N MET A 836 -12.02 16.28 -7.64
CA MET A 836 -12.03 17.21 -6.51
C MET A 836 -11.66 16.54 -5.18
N THR A 837 -12.13 15.32 -4.93
CA THR A 837 -11.79 14.56 -3.72
C THR A 837 -10.30 14.19 -3.72
N THR A 838 -9.79 13.70 -4.85
CA THR A 838 -8.37 13.37 -5.02
C THR A 838 -7.50 14.61 -4.82
N LYS A 839 -7.90 15.75 -5.39
CA LYS A 839 -7.21 17.03 -5.21
C LYS A 839 -7.19 17.47 -3.76
N ASN A 840 -8.32 17.43 -3.06
CA ASN A 840 -8.39 17.78 -1.64
C ASN A 840 -7.49 16.88 -0.79
N HIS A 841 -7.42 15.57 -1.07
CA HIS A 841 -6.49 14.67 -0.40
C HIS A 841 -5.03 15.05 -0.66
N SER A 842 -4.67 15.30 -1.92
CA SER A 842 -3.32 15.71 -2.29
C SER A 842 -2.91 17.04 -1.66
N ASP A 843 -3.81 18.02 -1.61
CA ASP A 843 -3.52 19.33 -1.00
C ASP A 843 -3.28 19.21 0.51
N ARG A 844 -4.06 18.37 1.22
CA ARG A 844 -3.82 18.05 2.65
C ARG A 844 -2.47 17.35 2.86
N ILE A 845 -2.13 16.39 2.00
CA ILE A 845 -0.86 15.64 2.07
C ILE A 845 0.33 16.58 1.84
N LYS A 846 0.24 17.50 0.87
CA LYS A 846 1.24 18.55 0.63
C LYS A 846 1.41 19.49 1.82
N GLY A 847 0.38 19.62 2.67
CA GLY A 847 0.41 20.36 3.92
C GLY A 847 1.45 19.85 4.93
N LEU A 848 1.92 18.60 4.81
CA LEU A 848 3.06 18.10 5.58
C LEU A 848 4.37 18.69 5.03
N THR A 849 4.99 19.58 5.80
CA THR A 849 6.21 20.30 5.37
C THR A 849 7.49 19.67 5.90
N GLU A 850 7.50 19.31 7.19
CA GLU A 850 8.66 18.73 7.86
C GLU A 850 8.27 17.50 8.68
N LEU A 851 9.19 16.53 8.78
CA LEU A 851 9.09 15.34 9.61
C LEU A 851 10.46 15.07 10.24
N GLN A 852 10.50 14.89 11.55
CA GLN A 852 11.68 14.52 12.31
C GLN A 852 11.35 13.32 13.21
N ILE A 853 12.10 12.24 13.06
CA ILE A 853 11.96 11.04 13.87
C ILE A 853 13.26 10.84 14.64
N LYS A 854 13.18 10.75 15.97
CA LYS A 854 14.35 10.62 16.86
C LYS A 854 14.12 9.54 17.90
N ALA A 855 15.17 8.81 18.26
CA ALA A 855 15.12 7.87 19.37
C ALA A 855 15.12 8.63 20.71
N ILE A 856 14.23 8.27 21.63
CA ILE A 856 14.15 8.82 22.99
C ILE A 856 14.03 7.70 24.03
N ASP A 857 14.54 7.97 25.22
CA ASP A 857 14.56 7.06 26.35
C ASP A 857 13.57 7.57 27.44
N ARG A 858 12.67 6.71 27.92
CA ARG A 858 11.65 7.03 28.95
C ARG A 858 11.61 5.94 30.01
N VAL A 859 11.44 6.34 31.27
CA VAL A 859 11.21 5.39 32.36
C VAL A 859 9.75 4.95 32.34
N TYR A 860 9.53 3.64 32.34
CA TYR A 860 8.22 3.02 32.49
C TYR A 860 8.28 1.95 33.58
N GLY A 861 7.47 2.12 34.63
CA GLY A 861 7.59 1.31 35.84
C GLY A 861 8.97 1.48 36.49
N LYS A 862 9.80 0.43 36.43
CA LYS A 862 11.17 0.42 36.96
C LYS A 862 12.26 0.22 35.90
N SER A 863 11.88 0.25 34.63
CA SER A 863 12.78 -0.07 33.52
C SER A 863 12.87 1.11 32.56
N MET A 864 14.01 1.22 31.90
CA MET A 864 14.17 2.15 30.78
C MET A 864 13.61 1.51 29.52
N LEU A 865 12.69 2.20 28.86
CA LEU A 865 12.21 1.85 27.53
C LEU A 865 12.74 2.87 26.53
N ARG A 866 13.10 2.40 25.34
CA ARG A 866 13.53 3.24 24.23
C ARG A 866 12.45 3.22 23.15
N GLY A 867 12.13 4.40 22.62
CA GLY A 867 11.05 4.60 21.68
C GLY A 867 11.35 5.69 20.67
N TRP A 868 10.37 6.00 19.84
CA TRP A 868 10.44 7.00 18.78
C TRP A 868 9.70 8.28 19.19
N GLU A 869 10.38 9.41 19.12
CA GLU A 869 9.77 10.73 19.13
C GLU A 869 9.57 11.18 17.68
N ILE A 870 8.30 11.39 17.31
CA ILE A 870 7.88 11.79 15.98
C ILE A 870 7.41 13.24 16.07
N ARG A 871 8.07 14.13 15.33
CA ARG A 871 7.68 15.52 15.21
C ARG A 871 7.38 15.86 13.76
N PHE A 872 6.21 16.41 13.48
CA PHE A 872 5.90 16.88 12.14
C PHE A 872 5.31 18.28 12.15
N VAL A 873 5.49 18.98 11.03
CA VAL A 873 5.00 20.35 10.85
C VAL A 873 3.93 20.36 9.77
N LEU A 874 2.79 20.97 10.08
CA LEU A 874 1.65 21.11 9.18
C LEU A 874 1.45 22.57 8.79
N ASN A 875 1.35 22.84 7.48
CA ASN A 875 0.96 24.14 6.96
C ASN A 875 -0.54 24.37 7.13
N HIS A 876 -0.93 25.50 7.73
CA HIS A 876 -2.34 25.83 7.96
C HIS A 876 -3.13 26.06 6.66
N GLU A 877 -2.51 26.64 5.63
CA GLU A 877 -3.17 27.00 4.36
C GLU A 877 -3.64 25.79 3.52
N SER A 878 -3.11 24.61 3.81
CA SER A 878 -3.44 23.36 3.11
C SER A 878 -4.71 22.67 3.65
N PHE A 879 -5.31 23.21 4.72
CA PHE A 879 -6.49 22.63 5.38
C PHE A 879 -7.65 23.63 5.37
N ASP A 880 -8.87 23.12 5.25
CA ASP A 880 -10.08 23.92 5.26
C ASP A 880 -10.43 24.48 6.65
N SER A 881 -9.98 23.80 7.71
CA SER A 881 -10.27 24.18 9.10
C SER A 881 -9.18 23.70 10.07
N PRO A 882 -9.01 24.36 11.24
CA PRO A 882 -8.13 23.87 12.30
C PRO A 882 -8.51 22.45 12.79
N GLY A 883 -9.81 22.14 12.78
CA GLY A 883 -10.32 20.81 13.14
C GLY A 883 -9.84 19.71 12.21
N GLU A 884 -9.86 19.97 10.90
CA GLU A 884 -9.35 19.04 9.87
C GLU A 884 -7.85 18.77 10.06
N GLN A 885 -7.08 19.84 10.30
CA GLN A 885 -5.64 19.75 10.56
C GLN A 885 -5.34 18.88 11.79
N TYR A 886 -6.12 19.03 12.87
CA TYR A 886 -5.95 18.22 14.08
C TYR A 886 -6.32 16.75 13.86
N LEU A 887 -7.44 16.48 13.16
CA LEU A 887 -7.85 15.12 12.84
C LEU A 887 -6.82 14.42 11.94
N PHE A 888 -6.28 15.13 10.94
CA PHE A 888 -5.21 14.61 10.09
C PHE A 888 -3.93 14.34 10.91
N GLY A 889 -3.57 15.20 11.85
CA GLY A 889 -2.46 14.96 12.78
C GLY A 889 -2.67 13.71 13.65
N ALA A 890 -3.89 13.50 14.16
CA ALA A 890 -4.24 12.30 14.92
C ALA A 890 -4.20 11.02 14.06
N LEU A 891 -4.60 11.12 12.79
CA LEU A 891 -4.47 10.04 11.81
C LEU A 891 -3.00 9.68 11.56
N LEU A 892 -2.14 10.67 11.34
CA LEU A 892 -0.70 10.45 11.14
C LEU A 892 -0.04 9.83 12.37
N GLU A 893 -0.43 10.28 13.57
CA GLU A 893 0.03 9.68 14.83
C GLU A 893 -0.30 8.19 14.88
N HIS A 894 -1.55 7.83 14.59
CA HIS A 894 -2.00 6.45 14.60
C HIS A 894 -1.30 5.63 13.51
N PHE A 895 -1.22 6.14 12.28
CA PHE A 895 -0.55 5.50 11.15
C PHE A 895 0.92 5.18 11.46
N LEU A 896 1.68 6.18 11.91
CA LEU A 896 3.11 6.03 12.21
C LEU A 896 3.35 5.12 13.42
N SER A 897 2.45 5.11 14.40
CA SER A 897 2.52 4.19 15.55
C SER A 897 2.42 2.71 15.14
N GLY A 898 1.78 2.41 14.01
CA GLY A 898 1.68 1.05 13.47
C GLY A 898 2.99 0.46 12.97
N PHE A 899 3.99 1.28 12.66
CA PHE A 899 5.32 0.82 12.27
C PHE A 899 6.20 0.47 13.48
N ALA A 900 5.86 0.99 14.66
CA ALA A 900 6.57 0.68 15.89
C ALA A 900 6.20 -0.73 16.38
N THR A 901 7.23 -1.44 16.83
CA THR A 901 7.12 -2.78 17.43
C THR A 901 6.53 -2.72 18.83
N GLN A 902 6.02 -3.85 19.32
CA GLN A 902 5.53 -3.97 20.70
C GLN A 902 6.60 -3.72 21.78
N SER A 903 7.90 -3.78 21.44
CA SER A 903 9.04 -3.47 22.33
C SER A 903 9.35 -1.98 22.45
N SER A 904 8.79 -1.14 21.58
CA SER A 904 9.04 0.31 21.54
C SER A 904 7.76 1.11 21.73
N PHE A 905 7.90 2.36 22.16
CA PHE A 905 6.78 3.30 22.25
C PHE A 905 6.96 4.42 21.23
N THR A 906 5.86 5.11 20.90
CA THR A 906 5.87 6.33 20.10
C THR A 906 5.38 7.51 20.94
N LYS A 907 6.01 8.67 20.74
CA LYS A 907 5.54 9.96 21.25
C LYS A 907 5.46 10.92 20.08
N THR A 908 4.26 11.44 19.81
CA THR A 908 4.02 12.24 18.61
C THR A 908 3.64 13.67 18.96
N THR A 909 4.25 14.62 18.27
CA THR A 909 3.96 16.05 18.40
C THR A 909 3.82 16.70 17.04
N ALA A 910 2.76 17.48 16.83
CA ALA A 910 2.57 18.27 15.63
C ALA A 910 2.75 19.75 15.94
N GLU A 911 3.46 20.47 15.07
CA GLU A 911 3.58 21.93 15.12
C GLU A 911 2.86 22.56 13.92
N VAL A 912 2.12 23.64 14.16
CA VAL A 912 1.41 24.36 13.10
C VAL A 912 2.27 25.54 12.65
N LEU A 913 2.56 25.57 11.35
CA LEU A 913 3.25 26.68 10.69
C LEU A 913 2.43 27.97 10.84
N GLN A 914 3.11 29.10 11.03
CA GLN A 914 2.55 30.45 11.30
C GLN A 914 1.92 30.65 12.69
N ASP A 915 1.11 29.70 13.19
CA ASP A 915 0.43 29.84 14.49
C ASP A 915 1.31 29.48 15.70
N GLY A 916 2.37 28.70 15.51
CA GLY A 916 3.23 28.20 16.59
C GLY A 916 2.51 27.25 17.58
N LYS A 917 1.26 26.86 17.29
CA LYS A 917 0.48 25.93 18.09
C LYS A 917 1.11 24.54 18.05
N LYS A 918 1.13 23.87 19.21
CA LYS A 918 1.64 22.51 19.36
C LYS A 918 0.55 21.57 19.82
N TYR A 919 0.33 20.52 19.06
CA TYR A 919 -0.51 19.38 19.44
C TYR A 919 0.39 18.25 19.91
N GLU A 920 0.10 17.70 21.08
CA GLU A 920 0.83 16.57 21.64
C GLU A 920 -0.16 15.45 21.96
N TRP A 921 0.17 14.24 21.52
CA TRP A 921 -0.61 13.04 21.81
C TRP A 921 0.08 12.21 22.91
N PRO A 922 -0.69 11.44 23.71
CA PRO A 922 -0.12 10.58 24.75
C PRO A 922 0.80 9.52 24.15
N MET A 923 1.78 9.07 24.93
CA MET A 923 2.68 7.99 24.51
C MET A 923 1.90 6.69 24.33
N LYS A 924 2.14 5.98 23.22
CA LYS A 924 1.52 4.69 22.92
C LYS A 924 2.60 3.63 22.70
N MET A 925 2.32 2.40 23.11
CA MET A 925 3.16 1.25 22.72
C MET A 925 2.91 0.89 21.26
N GLY A 926 3.93 0.45 20.56
CA GLY A 926 3.80 -0.05 19.19
C GLY A 926 2.94 -1.30 19.13
N ARG A 927 2.30 -1.51 17.97
CA ARG A 927 1.35 -2.62 17.76
C ARG A 927 1.93 -3.76 16.93
N ARG A 928 3.03 -3.53 16.20
CA ARG A 928 3.63 -4.51 15.30
C ARG A 928 4.20 -5.69 16.09
N ALA A 929 3.63 -6.87 15.86
CA ALA A 929 4.11 -8.11 16.44
C ALA A 929 5.55 -8.40 15.98
N LEU A 930 6.35 -8.97 16.86
CA LEU A 930 7.73 -9.36 16.59
C LEU A 930 7.85 -10.80 16.07
N VAL A 931 6.76 -11.57 16.02
CA VAL A 931 6.74 -13.00 15.70
C VAL A 931 5.67 -13.30 14.66
#